data_AF-A0A5P8WJC9-F1
#
_entry.id   AF-A0A5P8WJC9-F1
#
_cell.length_a   1.000
_cell.length_b   1.000
_cell.length_c   1.000
_cell.angle_alpha   90.00
_cell.angle_beta   90.00
_cell.angle_gamma   90.00
#
_symmetry.space_group_name_H-M   'P 1'
#
loop_
_entity.id
_entity.type
_entity.pdbx_description
1 polymer ?
#
loop_
_entity_poly.entity_id
_entity_poly.type
_entity_poly.pdbx_seq_one_letter_code
_entity_poly.pdbx_strand_id
1 'polypeptide(L)'
;MEASSVNARLMLLGDVHSEFQLTGAGVRILLFDSGIGFPCGLGERLHNLASLQGLSESSTDENFHALRGASICAEGKEANDLEGSPLGIAPRATILSALYRPLFPNGYQNFLKSVVERYGPIDVTGHAYSAPEDYYLAHQGRAEFLALSESDPNLSSLTIAAAGHDGSKGIRFPACCESVIAVGVHGSDLRPASYCGVASQVRKPELLVPDLRYLARLENGKLGTLSGTSAAVAIVTGLAALWCERLCIAGHKPVPALVRAALLASSKPSEDPNHRIASVCKELQGIVSFFAMYEPIERVRQKNLEFKAVESGIIKIAAVARCGKQMHLWIPILPTVSLSVTKHESKVVLKGEGWSLAEFEITAGESFKLNIDIAGPVENVALIVLGSCIEIPSVALAKQCSPKVSNLNIVGISASHDAAACLIRNGRLEYAIQLERITRIKRDGVGFLHTREAVDYCLQASGLRPRDIDFFAFNAQPLIPNYVGLNQPVANEDFDLFDPYGKQSIFVSHHLAHAFGAFFASPFKEAAVFVADGSGGSTVGTDDLLLTGLELADYLEQKLEQRPKLHVQSTYIFDPSGYRLVHREYADSFNVRCGSSSLGEVYAAVSQYIFGDWHEGGKLMGLAPYGQPEACSPSFLERDSNGNLQFSVRWKQLFCKAIGIKNPMDLCHLAARIQRDLEDALLERMRRVIEQTGLRNIVYTGGIALNSVVNQRLKAEAGINQLFVLPASSDAGIAIGAAAAANYRITNSTEREFFESDFLGYEYRECDYQTAIAAYETSLKCEEVNIADVAERLEVGQIIGWFEGRSEFGPRALGHRSILADPRNKDTWVYINQRIKFREDFRPFAPVVPVEVAAKYFVLDDPSPYMLRVVPVRLQYREKLAAITHVDGSARVQTVEKKILPRLHELLWAFGNKTGIPVLINTSMNVRGKPIVETPLQAVELLLSTHLSALVLGSTLVLPKRIEVDKLTYSHRIKLAPDTQVMYESTPEGPKAKLVARNRNNSEYVITSWVFLILANANESITLGELLQLYRPQEITEEEALKLLTSFYTLRFILICDSE
;
A
#
# COMPACT_ATOMS: atom_id res chain seq x y z
N MET A 1 -35.38 22.00 41.12
CA MET A 1 -36.32 21.04 41.74
C MET A 1 -36.89 20.21 40.59
N GLU A 2 -36.21 19.10 40.28
CA GLU A 2 -36.64 17.70 40.56
C GLU A 2 -37.70 17.21 39.57
N ALA A 3 -37.31 16.30 38.65
CA ALA A 3 -37.75 14.89 38.55
C ALA A 3 -39.18 14.75 37.97
N SER A 4 -39.56 13.90 37.01
CA SER A 4 -39.07 12.60 36.55
C SER A 4 -39.93 12.15 35.32
N SER A 5 -39.32 11.39 34.40
CA SER A 5 -39.86 10.28 33.58
C SER A 5 -41.25 10.32 32.90
N VAL A 6 -41.21 10.15 31.57
CA VAL A 6 -42.00 9.23 30.71
C VAL A 6 -43.54 9.32 30.70
N ASN A 7 -44.13 9.76 29.58
CA ASN A 7 -45.05 8.91 28.79
C ASN A 7 -45.41 9.52 27.43
N ALA A 8 -45.45 8.62 26.43
CA ALA A 8 -45.74 8.86 25.03
C ALA A 8 -47.19 9.29 24.75
N ARG A 9 -47.38 10.04 23.66
CA ARG A 9 -48.58 10.00 22.81
C ARG A 9 -48.22 10.46 21.39
N LEU A 10 -47.93 9.48 20.53
CA LEU A 10 -48.03 9.65 19.08
C LEU A 10 -49.52 9.73 18.73
N MET A 11 -49.96 10.85 18.19
CA MET A 11 -51.22 10.97 17.47
C MET A 11 -50.90 10.87 15.98
N LEU A 12 -51.23 9.73 15.36
CA LEU A 12 -51.44 9.65 13.91
C LEU A 12 -52.77 10.37 13.60
N LEU A 13 -52.74 11.40 12.77
CA LEU A 13 -53.88 11.83 11.95
C LEU A 13 -53.34 12.48 10.67
N GLY A 14 -53.71 11.92 9.52
CA GLY A 14 -53.63 12.59 8.22
C GLY A 14 -52.98 11.75 7.13
N ASP A 15 -53.81 11.22 6.23
CA ASP A 15 -53.42 10.77 4.91
C ASP A 15 -52.56 11.83 4.21
N VAL A 16 -51.30 11.50 3.91
CA VAL A 16 -50.49 12.26 2.95
C VAL A 16 -50.29 11.38 1.72
N HIS A 17 -51.30 11.40 0.87
CA HIS A 17 -51.10 11.32 -0.57
C HIS A 17 -50.24 12.52 -0.99
N SER A 18 -48.94 12.31 -1.11
CA SER A 18 -48.10 13.14 -1.97
C SER A 18 -47.34 12.20 -2.88
N GLU A 19 -47.82 12.11 -4.12
CA GLU A 19 -47.10 11.53 -5.26
C GLU A 19 -45.74 12.21 -5.38
N PHE A 20 -44.71 11.60 -4.81
CA PHE A 20 -43.34 11.97 -5.09
C PHE A 20 -42.89 11.17 -6.30
N GLN A 21 -42.73 11.86 -7.43
CA GLN A 21 -42.14 11.28 -8.63
C GLN A 21 -40.72 10.79 -8.32
N LEU A 22 -40.50 9.47 -8.41
CA LEU A 22 -39.18 8.85 -8.49
C LEU A 22 -38.51 9.30 -9.79
N THR A 23 -37.86 10.47 -9.79
CA THR A 23 -37.21 11.06 -10.97
C THR A 23 -35.78 10.56 -11.21
N GLY A 24 -35.33 9.51 -10.51
CA GLY A 24 -33.98 8.98 -10.67
C GLY A 24 -33.87 7.85 -11.70
N ALA A 25 -33.03 8.03 -12.72
CA ALA A 25 -32.62 7.01 -13.69
C ALA A 25 -31.71 5.89 -13.10
N GLY A 26 -31.94 5.47 -11.86
CA GLY A 26 -31.12 4.52 -11.10
C GLY A 26 -31.58 3.05 -11.19
N VAL A 27 -30.69 2.14 -10.79
CA VAL A 27 -30.93 0.67 -10.73
C VAL A 27 -31.87 0.33 -9.57
N ARG A 28 -32.84 -0.57 -9.78
CA ARG A 28 -33.80 -1.00 -8.75
C ARG A 28 -33.48 -2.42 -8.29
N ILE A 29 -33.33 -2.57 -6.98
CA ILE A 29 -33.02 -3.85 -6.32
C ILE A 29 -34.21 -4.24 -5.45
N LEU A 30 -34.62 -5.51 -5.50
CA LEU A 30 -35.58 -6.08 -4.56
C LEU A 30 -34.93 -7.18 -3.72
N LEU A 31 -34.86 -6.98 -2.40
CA LEU A 31 -34.31 -7.96 -1.45
C LEU A 31 -35.44 -8.66 -0.68
N PHE A 32 -35.45 -9.98 -0.72
CA PHE A 32 -36.36 -10.82 0.05
C PHE A 32 -35.69 -11.31 1.36
N ASP A 33 -36.46 -11.21 2.47
CA ASP A 33 -36.18 -11.66 3.87
C ASP A 33 -35.93 -10.56 4.94
N SER A 34 -36.90 -9.67 5.19
CA SER A 34 -36.69 -8.46 6.00
C SER A 34 -37.51 -8.34 7.31
N GLY A 35 -37.42 -9.31 8.23
CA GLY A 35 -38.19 -9.30 9.49
C GLY A 35 -38.34 -7.92 10.20
N ILE A 36 -39.59 -7.57 10.56
CA ILE A 36 -40.09 -6.43 11.36
C ILE A 36 -40.13 -5.01 10.72
N GLY A 37 -41.23 -4.30 11.02
CA GLY A 37 -41.60 -2.96 10.59
C GLY A 37 -40.77 -1.81 11.16
N PHE A 38 -40.75 -0.71 10.43
CA PHE A 38 -39.86 0.42 10.66
C PHE A 38 -40.27 1.32 11.83
N PRO A 39 -39.32 1.68 12.70
CA PRO A 39 -39.24 3.01 13.29
C PRO A 39 -38.10 3.79 12.60
N CYS A 40 -38.47 4.77 11.77
CA CYS A 40 -37.72 5.95 11.30
C CYS A 40 -36.17 5.89 11.07
N GLY A 41 -35.71 6.36 9.89
CA GLY A 41 -34.38 7.00 9.75
C GLY A 41 -33.44 6.63 8.59
N LEU A 42 -33.75 5.66 7.72
CA LEU A 42 -32.83 5.23 6.64
C LEU A 42 -33.06 5.92 5.27
N GLY A 43 -33.30 7.23 5.27
CA GLY A 43 -33.34 8.06 4.05
C GLY A 43 -34.39 7.68 2.98
N GLU A 44 -34.55 8.55 1.99
CA GLU A 44 -35.60 8.48 0.95
C GLU A 44 -35.40 7.38 -0.12
N ARG A 45 -34.38 6.51 0.00
CA ARG A 45 -33.97 5.53 -1.05
C ARG A 45 -34.30 4.06 -0.73
N LEU A 46 -34.80 3.77 0.48
CA LEU A 46 -35.18 2.43 0.94
C LEU A 46 -36.70 2.37 1.17
N HIS A 47 -37.40 1.44 0.50
CA HIS A 47 -38.85 1.27 0.65
C HIS A 47 -39.19 -0.15 1.15
N ASN A 48 -40.06 -0.27 2.16
CA ASN A 48 -40.57 -1.56 2.65
C ASN A 48 -41.95 -1.84 2.08
N LEU A 49 -42.09 -3.02 1.50
CA LEU A 49 -43.28 -3.47 0.80
C LEU A 49 -44.27 -4.21 1.72
N ALA A 50 -43.97 -4.40 3.01
CA ALA A 50 -44.87 -5.07 3.96
C ALA A 50 -46.25 -4.40 4.09
N SER A 51 -46.38 -3.12 3.73
CA SER A 51 -47.65 -2.37 3.74
C SER A 51 -48.47 -2.51 2.45
N LEU A 52 -47.96 -3.20 1.43
CA LEU A 52 -48.71 -3.55 0.22
C LEU A 52 -49.54 -4.82 0.47
N GLN A 53 -50.84 -4.62 0.67
CA GLN A 53 -51.91 -5.64 0.73
C GLN A 53 -51.65 -6.84 1.66
N GLY A 54 -52.09 -6.72 2.92
CA GLY A 54 -52.61 -7.86 3.68
C GLY A 54 -51.65 -9.01 4.03
N LEU A 55 -50.33 -8.80 3.93
CA LEU A 55 -49.34 -9.77 4.40
C LEU A 55 -49.49 -9.92 5.92
N SER A 56 -50.16 -10.99 6.37
CA SER A 56 -50.54 -11.18 7.77
C SER A 56 -49.32 -11.16 8.70
N GLU A 57 -49.36 -10.34 9.75
CA GLU A 57 -48.41 -10.40 10.86
C GLU A 57 -48.63 -11.71 11.63
N SER A 58 -47.91 -12.77 11.26
CA SER A 58 -47.86 -14.00 12.05
C SER A 58 -46.42 -14.50 12.24
N SER A 59 -45.93 -14.27 13.46
CA SER A 59 -45.19 -15.19 14.34
C SER A 59 -43.83 -15.80 13.91
N THR A 60 -42.83 -15.44 14.73
CA THR A 60 -41.83 -16.32 15.37
C THR A 60 -40.72 -16.97 14.54
N ASP A 61 -40.18 -16.32 13.51
CA ASP A 61 -38.85 -16.69 13.00
C ASP A 61 -37.88 -15.55 13.29
N GLU A 62 -36.95 -15.75 14.24
CA GLU A 62 -36.09 -14.74 14.87
C GLU A 62 -34.86 -14.34 14.02
N ASN A 63 -34.85 -14.69 12.73
CA ASN A 63 -33.63 -14.63 11.91
C ASN A 63 -33.73 -13.55 10.83
N PHE A 64 -33.45 -12.31 11.27
CA PHE A 64 -33.56 -11.07 10.51
C PHE A 64 -32.41 -10.83 9.50
N HIS A 65 -32.34 -11.57 8.39
CA HIS A 65 -31.14 -11.55 7.54
C HIS A 65 -31.04 -10.45 6.45
N ALA A 66 -32.10 -10.12 5.70
CA ALA A 66 -31.97 -9.22 4.53
C ALA A 66 -31.96 -7.72 4.85
N LEU A 67 -32.66 -7.28 5.91
CA LEU A 67 -32.66 -5.88 6.37
C LEU A 67 -31.25 -5.44 6.81
N ARG A 68 -30.45 -6.40 7.27
CA ARG A 68 -29.05 -6.23 7.66
C ARG A 68 -28.09 -6.17 6.46
N GLY A 69 -28.42 -6.83 5.34
CA GLY A 69 -27.64 -6.84 4.09
C GLY A 69 -27.93 -5.67 3.14
N ALA A 70 -29.11 -5.04 3.22
CA ALA A 70 -29.45 -3.87 2.40
C ALA A 70 -28.46 -2.69 2.60
N SER A 71 -27.90 -2.55 3.81
CA SER A 71 -26.87 -1.57 4.16
C SER A 71 -25.55 -1.75 3.38
N ILE A 72 -25.26 -2.98 2.90
CA ILE A 72 -24.08 -3.29 2.09
C ILE A 72 -24.27 -2.82 0.64
N CYS A 73 -25.52 -2.76 0.17
CA CYS A 73 -25.88 -2.38 -1.20
C CYS A 73 -26.10 -0.86 -1.36
N ALA A 74 -26.51 -0.15 -0.30
CA ALA A 74 -26.85 1.27 -0.33
C ALA A 74 -25.72 2.20 0.17
N GLU A 75 -25.72 3.44 -0.33
CA GLU A 75 -24.99 4.56 0.24
C GLU A 75 -25.66 4.99 1.56
N GLY A 76 -24.97 4.82 2.70
CA GLY A 76 -25.45 5.31 3.99
C GLY A 76 -25.48 6.84 3.99
N LYS A 77 -26.67 7.45 4.17
CA LYS A 77 -26.82 8.91 4.26
C LYS A 77 -26.34 9.51 5.61
N GLU A 78 -26.00 8.69 6.60
CA GLU A 78 -25.41 9.14 7.87
C GLU A 78 -24.05 8.48 8.07
N ALA A 79 -22.98 9.20 7.70
CA ALA A 79 -21.60 8.75 7.75
C ALA A 79 -21.07 8.46 9.18
N ASN A 80 -21.85 8.73 10.23
CA ASN A 80 -21.41 8.57 11.62
C ASN A 80 -21.86 7.26 12.30
N ASP A 81 -22.74 6.48 11.68
CA ASP A 81 -23.27 5.24 12.29
C ASP A 81 -22.71 3.94 11.65
N LEU A 82 -21.73 4.05 10.73
CA LEU A 82 -21.13 2.91 10.00
C LEU A 82 -19.60 3.03 9.83
N GLU A 83 -18.88 3.61 10.80
CA GLU A 83 -17.42 3.40 10.91
C GLU A 83 -17.13 1.90 11.11
N GLY A 84 -16.90 1.19 10.01
CA GLY A 84 -16.57 -0.24 9.99
C GLY A 84 -17.38 -1.13 9.03
N SER A 85 -18.34 -0.62 8.25
CA SER A 85 -18.99 -1.44 7.20
C SER A 85 -18.21 -1.36 5.88
N PRO A 86 -17.66 -2.46 5.33
CA PRO A 86 -16.58 -2.34 4.35
C PRO A 86 -16.98 -2.14 2.88
N LEU A 87 -18.25 -2.03 2.47
CA LEU A 87 -18.53 -2.34 1.05
C LEU A 87 -19.47 -1.47 0.22
N GLY A 88 -20.28 -0.53 0.72
CA GLY A 88 -21.27 0.26 -0.07
C GLY A 88 -21.11 0.22 -1.61
N ILE A 89 -21.78 -0.73 -2.28
CA ILE A 89 -21.37 -1.20 -3.62
C ILE A 89 -22.06 -0.44 -4.77
N ALA A 90 -23.27 0.11 -4.58
CA ALA A 90 -24.05 0.76 -5.64
C ALA A 90 -24.69 2.11 -5.18
N PRO A 91 -24.02 3.26 -5.39
CA PRO A 91 -24.41 4.53 -4.77
C PRO A 91 -25.72 5.13 -5.31
N ARG A 92 -26.20 4.73 -6.49
CA ARG A 92 -27.45 5.25 -7.10
C ARG A 92 -28.60 4.23 -7.18
N ALA A 93 -28.52 3.14 -6.41
CA ALA A 93 -29.58 2.12 -6.41
C ALA A 93 -30.77 2.51 -5.52
N THR A 94 -31.99 2.20 -5.99
CA THR A 94 -33.21 2.17 -5.16
C THR A 94 -33.40 0.76 -4.63
N ILE A 95 -33.50 0.61 -3.30
CA ILE A 95 -33.64 -0.71 -2.68
C ILE A 95 -35.05 -0.87 -2.14
N LEU A 96 -35.73 -1.90 -2.62
CA LEU A 96 -37.01 -2.39 -2.15
C LEU A 96 -36.78 -3.61 -1.26
N SER A 97 -37.54 -3.71 -0.18
CA SER A 97 -37.44 -4.81 0.78
C SER A 97 -38.79 -5.50 0.98
N ALA A 98 -38.80 -6.83 1.01
CA ALA A 98 -40.00 -7.64 1.20
C ALA A 98 -39.79 -8.83 2.16
N LEU A 99 -40.81 -9.16 2.95
CA LEU A 99 -40.82 -10.34 3.82
C LEU A 99 -41.01 -11.62 3.00
N TYR A 100 -40.19 -12.63 3.24
CA TYR A 100 -40.19 -13.86 2.45
C TYR A 100 -41.45 -14.74 2.71
N ARG A 101 -41.86 -14.89 3.98
CA ARG A 101 -42.88 -15.87 4.43
C ARG A 101 -44.32 -15.64 3.94
N PRO A 102 -44.87 -14.40 3.87
CA PRO A 102 -46.27 -14.19 3.48
C PRO A 102 -46.51 -14.13 1.95
N LEU A 103 -45.48 -14.24 1.10
CA LEU A 103 -45.57 -14.00 -0.35
C LEU A 103 -46.06 -15.19 -1.18
N PHE A 104 -45.74 -16.42 -0.76
CA PHE A 104 -46.02 -17.61 -1.55
C PHE A 104 -47.40 -18.23 -1.35
N PRO A 105 -48.08 -18.05 -0.19
CA PRO A 105 -49.50 -18.38 -0.06
C PRO A 105 -50.43 -17.43 -0.84
N ASN A 106 -49.97 -16.22 -1.19
CA ASN A 106 -50.81 -15.13 -1.74
C ASN A 106 -50.49 -14.76 -3.21
N GLY A 107 -49.67 -15.56 -3.90
CA GLY A 107 -49.31 -15.39 -5.31
C GLY A 107 -48.10 -14.47 -5.54
N TYR A 108 -46.90 -15.07 -5.67
CA TYR A 108 -45.63 -14.36 -5.87
C TYR A 108 -45.64 -13.49 -7.15
N GLN A 109 -46.29 -13.99 -8.20
CA GLN A 109 -46.47 -13.27 -9.46
C GLN A 109 -47.28 -11.98 -9.30
N ASN A 110 -48.37 -12.04 -8.52
CA ASN A 110 -49.24 -10.89 -8.30
C ASN A 110 -48.54 -9.83 -7.43
N PHE A 111 -47.75 -10.28 -6.46
CA PHE A 111 -46.89 -9.40 -5.69
C PHE A 111 -45.89 -8.66 -6.57
N LEU A 112 -45.09 -9.36 -7.37
CA LEU A 112 -44.11 -8.73 -8.27
C LEU A 112 -44.77 -7.78 -9.26
N LYS A 113 -45.94 -8.13 -9.81
CA LYS A 113 -46.74 -7.22 -10.65
C LYS A 113 -47.11 -5.94 -9.90
N SER A 114 -47.62 -6.04 -8.67
CA SER A 114 -47.97 -4.87 -7.85
C SER A 114 -46.75 -3.98 -7.53
N VAL A 115 -45.57 -4.59 -7.35
CA VAL A 115 -44.32 -3.88 -7.10
C VAL A 115 -43.88 -3.14 -8.36
N VAL A 116 -43.93 -3.79 -9.52
CA VAL A 116 -43.55 -3.18 -10.80
C VAL A 116 -44.54 -2.10 -11.25
N GLU A 117 -45.84 -2.29 -11.01
CA GLU A 117 -46.87 -1.26 -11.24
C GLU A 117 -46.64 -0.01 -10.39
N ARG A 118 -46.17 -0.18 -9.14
CA ARG A 118 -45.97 0.93 -8.20
C ARG A 118 -44.60 1.60 -8.29
N TYR A 119 -43.53 0.84 -8.51
CA TYR A 119 -42.14 1.32 -8.43
C TYR A 119 -41.36 1.16 -9.74
N GLY A 120 -41.97 0.58 -10.77
CA GLY A 120 -41.33 0.29 -12.06
C GLY A 120 -40.56 -1.04 -12.07
N PRO A 121 -40.02 -1.44 -13.24
CA PRO A 121 -39.27 -2.70 -13.42
C PRO A 121 -38.12 -2.88 -12.41
N ILE A 122 -37.90 -4.11 -11.95
CA ILE A 122 -36.81 -4.46 -11.02
C ILE A 122 -35.63 -5.03 -11.81
N ASP A 123 -34.43 -4.53 -11.57
CA ASP A 123 -33.22 -4.95 -12.30
C ASP A 123 -32.56 -6.18 -11.65
N VAL A 124 -32.51 -6.22 -10.31
CA VAL A 124 -31.86 -7.31 -9.55
C VAL A 124 -32.72 -7.75 -8.36
N THR A 125 -32.87 -9.06 -8.17
CA THR A 125 -33.58 -9.66 -7.03
C THR A 125 -32.62 -10.50 -6.17
N GLY A 126 -32.58 -10.26 -4.86
CA GLY A 126 -31.74 -10.99 -3.92
C GLY A 126 -32.56 -11.77 -2.88
N HIS A 127 -32.35 -13.07 -2.75
CA HIS A 127 -33.02 -13.96 -1.79
C HIS A 127 -32.02 -14.41 -0.72
N ALA A 128 -31.98 -13.68 0.40
CA ALA A 128 -31.03 -13.94 1.49
C ALA A 128 -31.42 -15.19 2.32
N TYR A 129 -32.71 -15.55 2.30
CA TYR A 129 -33.24 -16.78 2.87
C TYR A 129 -33.42 -17.85 1.79
N SER A 130 -33.20 -19.11 2.18
CA SER A 130 -33.41 -20.27 1.32
C SER A 130 -34.17 -21.36 2.07
N ALA A 131 -35.31 -21.80 1.52
CA ALA A 131 -36.23 -22.73 2.18
C ALA A 131 -35.89 -24.20 1.85
N PRO A 132 -36.16 -25.16 2.76
CA PRO A 132 -36.12 -26.59 2.46
C PRO A 132 -37.07 -26.94 1.30
N GLU A 133 -36.61 -27.79 0.38
CA GLU A 133 -37.33 -28.11 -0.87
C GLU A 133 -38.69 -28.78 -0.61
N ASP A 134 -38.78 -29.57 0.48
CA ASP A 134 -39.95 -30.25 1.02
C ASP A 134 -40.99 -29.31 1.66
N TYR A 135 -40.57 -28.16 2.20
CA TYR A 135 -41.51 -27.13 2.69
C TYR A 135 -42.27 -26.45 1.54
N TYR A 136 -41.65 -26.44 0.35
CA TYR A 136 -42.12 -25.71 -0.81
C TYR A 136 -42.85 -26.59 -1.83
N LEU A 137 -42.47 -27.87 -1.98
CA LEU A 137 -43.19 -28.81 -2.85
C LEU A 137 -44.64 -29.07 -2.40
N ALA A 138 -44.97 -28.76 -1.14
CA ALA A 138 -46.34 -28.78 -0.64
C ALA A 138 -47.20 -27.57 -1.07
N HIS A 139 -46.61 -26.51 -1.65
CA HIS A 139 -47.28 -25.26 -2.02
C HIS A 139 -46.85 -24.78 -3.43
N GLN A 140 -47.78 -24.34 -4.28
CA GLN A 140 -47.64 -24.09 -5.74
C GLN A 140 -46.53 -23.11 -6.22
N GLY A 141 -45.70 -22.54 -5.34
CA GLY A 141 -44.82 -21.40 -5.63
C GLY A 141 -43.62 -21.64 -6.55
N ARG A 142 -43.12 -22.88 -6.72
CA ARG A 142 -41.99 -23.17 -7.65
C ARG A 142 -42.41 -22.97 -9.10
N ALA A 143 -43.62 -23.39 -9.45
CA ALA A 143 -44.18 -23.23 -10.78
C ALA A 143 -44.44 -21.76 -11.11
N GLU A 144 -44.95 -20.97 -10.15
CA GLU A 144 -45.16 -19.52 -10.30
C GLU A 144 -43.84 -18.74 -10.46
N PHE A 145 -42.81 -19.07 -9.66
CA PHE A 145 -41.49 -18.46 -9.76
C PHE A 145 -40.81 -18.75 -11.10
N LEU A 146 -40.87 -20.00 -11.59
CA LEU A 146 -40.32 -20.38 -12.88
C LEU A 146 -41.11 -19.75 -14.05
N ALA A 147 -42.45 -19.75 -13.99
CA ALA A 147 -43.31 -19.14 -15.00
C ALA A 147 -43.02 -17.64 -15.19
N LEU A 148 -42.70 -16.90 -14.13
CA LEU A 148 -42.29 -15.49 -14.21
C LEU A 148 -40.99 -15.26 -14.98
N SER A 149 -40.00 -16.15 -14.80
CA SER A 149 -38.72 -16.02 -15.50
C SER A 149 -38.82 -16.27 -17.01
N GLU A 150 -39.89 -16.93 -17.46
CA GLU A 150 -40.07 -17.37 -18.85
C GLU A 150 -41.18 -16.63 -19.63
N SER A 151 -42.13 -15.94 -18.97
CA SER A 151 -43.35 -15.43 -19.62
C SER A 151 -43.49 -13.90 -19.75
N ASP A 152 -42.79 -13.08 -18.97
CA ASP A 152 -42.89 -11.61 -19.04
C ASP A 152 -41.51 -10.92 -18.89
N PRO A 153 -40.94 -10.36 -19.99
CA PRO A 153 -39.66 -9.67 -19.97
C PRO A 153 -39.60 -8.45 -19.04
N ASN A 154 -40.75 -7.82 -18.71
CA ASN A 154 -40.80 -6.67 -17.81
C ASN A 154 -40.73 -7.05 -16.32
N LEU A 155 -40.96 -8.33 -16.01
CA LEU A 155 -40.81 -8.92 -14.69
C LEU A 155 -39.47 -9.68 -14.54
N SER A 156 -38.71 -9.82 -15.63
CA SER A 156 -37.41 -10.51 -15.64
C SER A 156 -36.32 -9.67 -14.99
N SER A 157 -35.84 -10.11 -13.82
CA SER A 157 -34.72 -9.51 -13.08
C SER A 157 -33.59 -10.53 -12.95
N LEU A 158 -32.36 -10.08 -12.71
CA LEU A 158 -31.29 -11.01 -12.34
C LEU A 158 -31.51 -11.50 -10.89
N THR A 159 -31.78 -12.79 -10.70
CA THR A 159 -32.02 -13.35 -9.37
C THR A 159 -30.77 -14.00 -8.77
N ILE A 160 -30.48 -13.67 -7.52
CA ILE A 160 -29.35 -14.17 -6.72
C ILE A 160 -29.90 -14.74 -5.42
N ALA A 161 -29.48 -15.94 -5.01
CA ALA A 161 -30.05 -16.62 -3.84
C ALA A 161 -29.01 -17.39 -3.02
N ALA A 162 -29.25 -17.50 -1.71
CA ALA A 162 -28.37 -18.22 -0.79
C ALA A 162 -28.42 -19.73 -1.04
N ALA A 163 -27.27 -20.39 -1.07
CA ALA A 163 -27.19 -21.84 -1.25
C ALA A 163 -27.75 -22.65 -0.05
N GLY A 164 -27.87 -22.03 1.13
CA GLY A 164 -28.27 -22.65 2.40
C GLY A 164 -27.18 -22.62 3.46
N HIS A 165 -27.55 -22.67 4.74
CA HIS A 165 -26.65 -22.51 5.90
C HIS A 165 -26.75 -23.64 6.95
N ASP A 166 -27.55 -24.68 6.70
CA ASP A 166 -27.90 -25.71 7.68
C ASP A 166 -27.10 -27.01 7.51
N GLY A 167 -26.08 -27.04 6.64
CA GLY A 167 -25.33 -28.26 6.33
C GLY A 167 -26.17 -29.34 5.64
N SER A 168 -27.34 -28.98 5.07
CA SER A 168 -28.17 -29.92 4.31
C SER A 168 -27.43 -30.46 3.08
N LYS A 169 -27.79 -31.70 2.67
CA LYS A 169 -27.14 -32.41 1.56
C LYS A 169 -27.42 -31.81 0.16
N GLY A 170 -28.07 -30.65 0.04
CA GLY A 170 -28.44 -30.04 -1.25
C GLY A 170 -28.59 -28.51 -1.19
N ILE A 171 -28.64 -27.87 -2.37
CA ILE A 171 -28.93 -26.44 -2.51
C ILE A 171 -30.43 -26.21 -2.31
N ARG A 172 -30.78 -25.19 -1.53
CA ARG A 172 -32.16 -24.85 -1.18
C ARG A 172 -32.85 -23.95 -2.22
N PHE A 173 -34.18 -23.91 -2.21
CA PHE A 173 -34.95 -23.02 -3.09
C PHE A 173 -34.87 -21.56 -2.60
N PRO A 174 -34.78 -20.54 -3.49
CA PRO A 174 -34.80 -20.60 -4.96
C PRO A 174 -33.43 -20.82 -5.60
N ALA A 175 -32.35 -20.93 -4.83
CA ALA A 175 -31.00 -21.15 -5.36
C ALA A 175 -30.85 -22.44 -6.18
N CYS A 176 -31.75 -23.43 -6.01
CA CYS A 176 -31.80 -24.63 -6.83
C CYS A 176 -32.40 -24.45 -8.24
N CYS A 177 -33.03 -23.30 -8.57
CA CYS A 177 -33.61 -23.00 -9.91
C CYS A 177 -32.58 -22.49 -10.93
N GLU A 178 -32.45 -23.10 -12.12
CA GLU A 178 -31.34 -22.89 -13.07
C GLU A 178 -31.10 -21.42 -13.51
N SER A 179 -32.16 -20.63 -13.53
CA SER A 179 -32.14 -19.20 -13.85
C SER A 179 -31.56 -18.31 -12.75
N VAL A 180 -31.34 -18.84 -11.54
CA VAL A 180 -30.89 -18.12 -10.34
C VAL A 180 -29.38 -18.31 -10.13
N ILE A 181 -28.64 -17.28 -9.70
CA ILE A 181 -27.25 -17.44 -9.24
C ILE A 181 -27.27 -17.92 -7.78
N ALA A 182 -26.83 -19.14 -7.50
CA ALA A 182 -26.65 -19.66 -6.16
C ALA A 182 -25.31 -19.19 -5.57
N VAL A 183 -25.37 -18.60 -4.37
CA VAL A 183 -24.21 -18.05 -3.67
C VAL A 183 -23.94 -18.84 -2.40
N GLY A 184 -22.72 -19.38 -2.30
CA GLY A 184 -22.19 -20.03 -1.11
C GLY A 184 -21.05 -19.22 -0.47
N VAL A 185 -20.49 -19.77 0.60
CA VAL A 185 -19.31 -19.19 1.29
C VAL A 185 -18.17 -20.18 1.35
N HIS A 186 -16.93 -19.68 1.37
CA HIS A 186 -15.72 -20.50 1.51
C HIS A 186 -14.89 -20.10 2.74
N GLY A 187 -14.18 -21.08 3.30
CA GLY A 187 -13.19 -20.89 4.37
C GLY A 187 -11.87 -20.31 3.86
N SER A 188 -10.90 -20.15 4.76
CA SER A 188 -9.54 -19.66 4.43
C SER A 188 -8.79 -20.58 3.46
N ASP A 189 -9.16 -21.87 3.40
CA ASP A 189 -8.64 -22.88 2.48
C ASP A 189 -9.30 -22.86 1.09
N LEU A 190 -10.14 -21.85 0.81
CA LEU A 190 -10.92 -21.68 -0.41
C LEU A 190 -11.92 -22.83 -0.69
N ARG A 191 -12.16 -23.72 0.28
CA ARG A 191 -13.18 -24.75 0.18
C ARG A 191 -14.52 -24.23 0.69
N PRO A 192 -15.65 -24.69 0.13
CA PRO A 192 -16.95 -24.32 0.66
C PRO A 192 -17.05 -24.63 2.16
N ALA A 193 -17.63 -23.71 2.93
CA ALA A 193 -17.80 -23.93 4.36
C ALA A 193 -18.68 -25.16 4.62
N SER A 194 -18.41 -25.91 5.68
CA SER A 194 -19.09 -27.18 5.99
C SER A 194 -20.60 -27.05 6.22
N TYR A 195 -21.06 -25.86 6.55
CA TYR A 195 -22.48 -25.53 6.74
C TYR A 195 -23.15 -25.00 5.46
N CYS A 196 -22.39 -24.75 4.39
CA CYS A 196 -22.90 -24.32 3.10
C CYS A 196 -23.55 -25.50 2.36
N GLY A 197 -24.74 -25.32 1.78
CA GLY A 197 -25.38 -26.34 0.96
C GLY A 197 -24.58 -26.60 -0.33
N VAL A 198 -23.80 -27.69 -0.37
CA VAL A 198 -22.84 -27.97 -1.48
C VAL A 198 -22.91 -29.39 -2.03
N ALA A 199 -23.71 -30.28 -1.43
CA ALA A 199 -23.64 -31.73 -1.67
C ALA A 199 -24.67 -32.30 -2.66
N SER A 200 -25.36 -31.46 -3.45
CA SER A 200 -26.28 -31.96 -4.49
C SER A 200 -25.50 -32.57 -5.66
N GLN A 201 -25.86 -33.80 -6.05
CA GLN A 201 -25.33 -34.44 -7.27
C GLN A 201 -25.79 -33.75 -8.56
N VAL A 202 -26.78 -32.85 -8.48
CA VAL A 202 -27.42 -32.19 -9.62
C VAL A 202 -26.92 -30.76 -9.81
N ARG A 203 -26.63 -30.01 -8.73
CA ARG A 203 -26.23 -28.59 -8.83
C ARG A 203 -25.35 -28.09 -7.67
N LYS A 204 -24.43 -27.18 -7.97
CA LYS A 204 -23.47 -26.56 -7.02
C LYS A 204 -23.59 -25.03 -7.02
N PRO A 205 -23.20 -24.33 -5.94
CA PRO A 205 -23.19 -22.87 -5.93
C PRO A 205 -22.30 -22.31 -7.04
N GLU A 206 -22.80 -21.35 -7.83
CA GLU A 206 -22.06 -20.74 -8.92
C GLU A 206 -21.00 -19.74 -8.44
N LEU A 207 -21.20 -19.13 -7.26
CA LEU A 207 -20.24 -18.22 -6.64
C LEU A 207 -19.99 -18.61 -5.18
N LEU A 208 -18.73 -18.59 -4.77
CA LEU A 208 -18.32 -18.69 -3.37
C LEU A 208 -17.70 -17.38 -2.94
N VAL A 209 -18.17 -16.83 -1.81
CA VAL A 209 -17.65 -15.60 -1.22
C VAL A 209 -16.86 -15.94 0.05
N PRO A 210 -15.78 -15.23 0.40
CA PRO A 210 -15.11 -15.42 1.68
C PRO A 210 -16.09 -15.29 2.86
N ASP A 211 -16.03 -16.20 3.83
CA ASP A 211 -16.83 -16.15 5.05
C ASP A 211 -16.33 -15.07 6.03
N LEU A 212 -16.43 -13.81 5.60
CA LEU A 212 -16.02 -12.65 6.38
C LEU A 212 -17.16 -12.19 7.29
N ARG A 213 -16.76 -11.56 8.40
CA ARG A 213 -17.67 -10.90 9.33
C ARG A 213 -17.87 -9.45 8.91
N TYR A 214 -19.11 -9.03 8.69
CA TYR A 214 -19.49 -7.69 8.25
C TYR A 214 -20.28 -6.96 9.34
N LEU A 215 -19.98 -5.68 9.57
CA LEU A 215 -20.74 -4.86 10.51
C LEU A 215 -22.19 -4.66 10.02
N ALA A 216 -23.18 -4.89 10.89
CA ALA A 216 -24.59 -4.70 10.63
C ALA A 216 -25.38 -4.34 11.90
N ARG A 217 -26.58 -3.76 11.75
CA ARG A 217 -27.45 -3.40 12.89
C ARG A 217 -28.27 -4.62 13.36
N LEU A 218 -28.17 -4.97 14.64
CA LEU A 218 -28.84 -6.11 15.29
C LEU A 218 -30.30 -5.76 15.70
N GLU A 219 -31.08 -6.75 16.13
CA GLU A 219 -32.49 -6.62 16.58
C GLU A 219 -32.74 -5.52 17.61
N ASN A 220 -31.75 -5.23 18.45
CA ASN A 220 -31.83 -4.20 19.50
C ASN A 220 -31.42 -2.80 19.01
N GLY A 221 -31.20 -2.62 17.71
CA GLY A 221 -30.75 -1.36 17.11
C GLY A 221 -29.26 -1.07 17.28
N LYS A 222 -28.47 -1.93 17.92
CA LYS A 222 -27.00 -1.76 18.10
C LYS A 222 -26.21 -2.33 16.91
N LEU A 223 -24.97 -1.88 16.73
CA LEU A 223 -24.02 -2.44 15.77
C LEU A 223 -23.47 -3.79 16.26
N GLY A 224 -23.37 -4.77 15.36
CA GLY A 224 -22.78 -6.11 15.56
C GLY A 224 -22.24 -6.69 14.25
N THR A 225 -21.79 -7.95 14.22
CA THR A 225 -21.22 -8.57 12.99
C THR A 225 -22.05 -9.74 12.46
N LEU A 226 -22.19 -9.87 11.14
CA LEU A 226 -22.83 -10.98 10.41
C LEU A 226 -21.84 -11.76 9.55
N SER A 227 -22.07 -13.05 9.35
CA SER A 227 -21.32 -13.93 8.44
C SER A 227 -22.25 -14.98 7.81
N GLY A 228 -21.77 -15.81 6.89
CA GLY A 228 -22.55 -16.86 6.24
C GLY A 228 -23.24 -16.47 4.92
N THR A 229 -23.99 -17.41 4.34
CA THR A 229 -24.50 -17.35 2.96
C THR A 229 -25.51 -16.23 2.70
N SER A 230 -26.30 -15.83 3.71
CA SER A 230 -27.24 -14.71 3.59
C SER A 230 -26.52 -13.36 3.41
N ALA A 231 -25.37 -13.15 4.07
CA ALA A 231 -24.55 -11.96 3.89
C ALA A 231 -23.88 -11.96 2.50
N ALA A 232 -23.47 -13.13 2.01
CA ALA A 232 -22.90 -13.28 0.68
C ALA A 232 -23.88 -12.89 -0.44
N VAL A 233 -25.17 -13.19 -0.31
CA VAL A 233 -26.21 -12.77 -1.28
C VAL A 233 -26.29 -11.26 -1.40
N ALA A 234 -26.26 -10.53 -0.29
CA ALA A 234 -26.33 -9.07 -0.31
C ALA A 234 -25.12 -8.47 -1.06
N ILE A 235 -23.92 -9.00 -0.83
CA ILE A 235 -22.69 -8.54 -1.51
C ILE A 235 -22.78 -8.77 -3.02
N VAL A 236 -23.15 -9.98 -3.44
CA VAL A 236 -23.26 -10.32 -4.86
C VAL A 236 -24.38 -9.52 -5.53
N THR A 237 -25.47 -9.23 -4.83
CA THR A 237 -26.57 -8.37 -5.31
C THR A 237 -26.11 -6.93 -5.50
N GLY A 238 -25.32 -6.37 -4.58
CA GLY A 238 -24.71 -5.06 -4.73
C GLY A 238 -23.77 -4.98 -5.93
N LEU A 239 -22.93 -6.00 -6.13
CA LEU A 239 -22.04 -6.09 -7.30
C LEU A 239 -22.82 -6.16 -8.61
N ALA A 240 -23.91 -6.94 -8.65
CA ALA A 240 -24.79 -7.02 -9.80
C ALA A 240 -25.43 -5.66 -10.12
N ALA A 241 -25.88 -4.94 -9.11
CA ALA A 241 -26.48 -3.62 -9.28
C ALA A 241 -25.48 -2.59 -9.80
N LEU A 242 -24.23 -2.63 -9.34
CA LEU A 242 -23.15 -1.78 -9.87
C LEU A 242 -22.91 -2.04 -11.37
N TRP A 243 -22.96 -3.29 -11.80
CA TRP A 243 -22.89 -3.64 -13.22
C TRP A 243 -24.08 -3.09 -14.02
N CYS A 244 -25.30 -3.22 -13.49
CA CYS A 244 -26.48 -2.62 -14.11
C CYS A 244 -26.35 -1.10 -14.24
N GLU A 245 -25.84 -0.42 -13.21
CA GLU A 245 -25.68 1.03 -13.19
C GLU A 245 -24.69 1.49 -14.26
N ARG A 246 -23.57 0.77 -14.40
CA ARG A 246 -22.57 1.04 -15.44
C ARG A 246 -23.13 0.86 -16.85
N LEU A 247 -24.00 -0.14 -17.06
CA LEU A 247 -24.69 -0.33 -18.33
C LEU A 247 -25.65 0.84 -18.62
N CYS A 248 -26.42 1.27 -17.62
CA CYS A 248 -27.34 2.41 -17.75
C CYS A 248 -26.59 3.72 -18.06
N ILE A 249 -25.48 4.00 -17.37
CA ILE A 249 -24.63 5.18 -17.62
C ILE A 249 -24.07 5.17 -19.05
N ALA A 250 -23.77 3.99 -19.58
CA ALA A 250 -23.32 3.79 -20.96
C ALA A 250 -24.46 3.81 -21.99
N GLY A 251 -25.71 4.08 -21.59
CA GLY A 251 -26.87 4.17 -22.48
C GLY A 251 -27.50 2.82 -22.87
N HIS A 252 -27.17 1.74 -22.16
CA HIS A 252 -27.69 0.40 -22.43
C HIS A 252 -28.70 -0.05 -21.36
N LYS A 253 -29.69 -0.86 -21.76
CA LYS A 253 -30.59 -1.53 -20.81
C LYS A 253 -29.83 -2.68 -20.12
N PRO A 254 -29.87 -2.81 -18.78
CA PRO A 254 -29.27 -3.93 -18.09
C PRO A 254 -29.97 -5.23 -18.49
N VAL A 255 -29.22 -6.16 -19.09
CA VAL A 255 -29.72 -7.48 -19.49
C VAL A 255 -29.25 -8.51 -18.46
N PRO A 256 -30.16 -9.25 -17.78
CA PRO A 256 -29.79 -10.20 -16.72
C PRO A 256 -28.71 -11.21 -17.12
N ALA A 257 -28.79 -11.74 -18.34
CA ALA A 257 -27.80 -12.69 -18.86
C ALA A 257 -26.38 -12.08 -18.99
N LEU A 258 -26.29 -10.81 -19.39
CA LEU A 258 -25.02 -10.09 -19.53
C LEU A 258 -24.39 -9.82 -18.15
N VAL A 259 -25.20 -9.38 -17.20
CA VAL A 259 -24.75 -9.10 -15.83
C VAL A 259 -24.32 -10.39 -15.12
N ARG A 260 -25.08 -11.49 -15.27
CA ARG A 260 -24.67 -12.83 -14.79
C ARG A 260 -23.33 -13.26 -15.37
N ALA A 261 -23.15 -13.10 -16.68
CA ALA A 261 -21.90 -13.49 -17.34
C ALA A 261 -20.72 -12.61 -16.89
N ALA A 262 -20.92 -11.31 -16.68
CA ALA A 262 -19.90 -10.40 -16.16
C ALA A 262 -19.47 -10.77 -14.73
N LEU A 263 -20.42 -11.11 -13.85
CA LEU A 263 -20.13 -11.57 -12.48
C LEU A 263 -19.32 -12.87 -12.48
N LEU A 264 -19.71 -13.85 -13.30
CA LEU A 264 -19.00 -15.12 -13.42
C LEU A 264 -17.60 -14.94 -14.01
N ALA A 265 -17.46 -14.11 -15.05
CA ALA A 265 -16.17 -13.80 -15.67
C ALA A 265 -15.22 -13.04 -14.75
N SER A 266 -15.75 -12.24 -13.83
CA SER A 266 -14.98 -11.48 -12.84
C SER A 266 -14.49 -12.34 -11.67
N SER A 267 -14.95 -13.60 -11.55
CA SER A 267 -14.62 -14.49 -10.43
C SER A 267 -13.30 -15.28 -10.64
N LYS A 268 -12.68 -15.75 -9.54
CA LYS A 268 -11.49 -16.62 -9.60
C LYS A 268 -11.93 -18.09 -9.86
N PRO A 269 -11.39 -18.79 -10.88
CA PRO A 269 -11.68 -20.21 -11.06
C PRO A 269 -11.10 -21.03 -9.90
N SER A 270 -11.88 -22.00 -9.40
CA SER A 270 -11.41 -22.95 -8.39
C SER A 270 -10.38 -23.92 -8.98
N GLU A 271 -9.34 -24.26 -8.19
CA GLU A 271 -8.32 -25.25 -8.55
C GLU A 271 -8.83 -26.70 -8.48
N ASP A 272 -9.99 -26.94 -7.85
CA ASP A 272 -10.61 -28.26 -7.78
C ASP A 272 -11.35 -28.59 -9.10
N PRO A 273 -10.98 -29.68 -9.80
CA PRO A 273 -11.66 -30.11 -11.03
C PRO A 273 -13.17 -30.37 -10.85
N ASN A 274 -13.64 -30.65 -9.62
CA ASN A 274 -15.05 -30.82 -9.29
C ASN A 274 -15.82 -29.50 -9.11
N HIS A 275 -15.11 -28.37 -9.06
CA HIS A 275 -15.66 -27.01 -8.96
C HIS A 275 -15.26 -26.15 -10.17
N ARG A 276 -14.90 -26.79 -11.29
CA ARG A 276 -14.70 -26.11 -12.57
C ARG A 276 -15.99 -25.42 -13.02
N ILE A 277 -15.86 -24.14 -13.34
CA ILE A 277 -16.81 -23.31 -14.15
C ILE A 277 -17.21 -24.01 -15.48
N ALA A 278 -16.52 -25.10 -15.85
CA ALA A 278 -16.78 -25.90 -17.04
C ALA A 278 -18.15 -26.61 -17.10
N SER A 279 -18.86 -26.88 -15.99
CA SER A 279 -20.17 -27.55 -16.11
C SER A 279 -21.29 -26.59 -16.55
N VAL A 280 -21.26 -25.32 -16.12
CA VAL A 280 -22.24 -24.29 -16.54
C VAL A 280 -22.11 -23.96 -18.04
N CYS A 281 -20.91 -24.07 -18.59
CA CYS A 281 -20.65 -23.82 -20.02
C CYS A 281 -21.27 -24.88 -20.95
N LYS A 282 -21.75 -26.03 -20.43
CA LYS A 282 -22.37 -27.09 -21.23
C LYS A 282 -23.89 -26.95 -21.34
N GLU A 283 -24.55 -26.33 -20.37
CA GLU A 283 -26.01 -26.12 -20.36
C GLU A 283 -26.42 -24.77 -20.99
N LEU A 284 -25.51 -23.78 -21.06
CA LEU A 284 -25.72 -22.54 -21.82
C LEU A 284 -25.60 -22.72 -23.35
N GLN A 285 -25.28 -23.93 -23.83
CA GLN A 285 -25.04 -24.27 -25.25
C GLN A 285 -26.27 -24.14 -26.18
N GLY A 286 -27.42 -23.68 -25.68
CA GLY A 286 -28.60 -23.40 -26.51
C GLY A 286 -28.90 -21.92 -26.76
N ILE A 287 -28.32 -20.97 -26.01
CA ILE A 287 -28.71 -19.54 -26.02
C ILE A 287 -27.51 -18.58 -26.05
N VAL A 288 -26.34 -19.00 -25.53
CA VAL A 288 -25.14 -18.15 -25.37
C VAL A 288 -23.88 -18.91 -25.77
N SER A 289 -23.14 -18.40 -26.74
CA SER A 289 -21.82 -18.94 -27.09
C SER A 289 -20.74 -18.28 -26.23
N PHE A 290 -20.27 -18.98 -25.20
CA PHE A 290 -19.23 -18.49 -24.28
C PHE A 290 -17.81 -18.92 -24.72
N PHE A 291 -16.86 -17.97 -24.75
CA PHE A 291 -15.46 -18.23 -25.09
C PHE A 291 -14.51 -17.54 -24.09
N ALA A 292 -14.00 -18.29 -23.12
CA ALA A 292 -13.00 -17.76 -22.18
C ALA A 292 -11.58 -17.93 -22.73
N MET A 293 -10.84 -16.82 -22.83
CA MET A 293 -9.43 -16.84 -23.19
C MET A 293 -8.56 -16.72 -21.93
N TYR A 294 -7.89 -17.81 -21.57
CA TYR A 294 -7.02 -17.89 -20.39
C TYR A 294 -5.53 -17.69 -20.75
N GLU A 295 -5.20 -16.69 -21.57
CA GLU A 295 -3.80 -16.41 -21.91
C GLU A 295 -3.21 -15.33 -21.00
N PRO A 296 -2.01 -15.53 -20.43
CA PRO A 296 -1.31 -14.52 -19.66
C PRO A 296 -0.82 -13.39 -20.58
N ILE A 297 -1.34 -12.18 -20.38
CA ILE A 297 -1.03 -11.04 -21.26
C ILE A 297 0.13 -10.22 -20.71
N GLU A 298 1.36 -10.68 -20.97
CA GLU A 298 2.54 -9.81 -20.98
C GLU A 298 2.98 -9.44 -22.41
N ARG A 299 2.34 -9.99 -23.46
CA ARG A 299 2.83 -9.87 -24.86
C ARG A 299 1.81 -9.50 -25.92
N VAL A 300 0.53 -9.34 -25.59
CA VAL A 300 -0.53 -9.12 -26.59
C VAL A 300 -1.29 -7.83 -26.27
N ARG A 301 -0.84 -6.71 -26.83
CA ARG A 301 -1.60 -5.43 -26.79
C ARG A 301 -2.89 -5.48 -27.60
N GLN A 302 -2.96 -6.42 -28.56
CA GLN A 302 -4.01 -6.53 -29.55
C GLN A 302 -4.19 -7.98 -29.99
N LYS A 303 -5.42 -8.53 -29.92
CA LYS A 303 -5.72 -9.90 -30.37
C LYS A 303 -6.86 -9.92 -31.37
N ASN A 304 -6.69 -10.68 -32.45
CA ASN A 304 -7.65 -10.80 -33.54
C ASN A 304 -8.26 -12.19 -33.52
N LEU A 305 -9.59 -12.28 -33.43
CA LEU A 305 -10.35 -13.52 -33.52
C LEU A 305 -11.29 -13.44 -34.73
N GLU A 306 -11.47 -14.56 -35.42
CA GLU A 306 -12.36 -14.67 -36.57
C GLU A 306 -13.49 -15.63 -36.24
N PHE A 307 -14.72 -15.20 -36.53
CA PHE A 307 -15.94 -15.94 -36.22
C PHE A 307 -16.78 -16.06 -37.49
N LYS A 308 -17.56 -17.14 -37.59
CA LYS A 308 -18.50 -17.38 -38.69
C LYS A 308 -19.91 -17.58 -38.16
N ALA A 309 -20.88 -16.92 -38.81
CA ALA A 309 -22.28 -17.06 -38.48
C ALA A 309 -22.88 -18.34 -39.08
N VAL A 310 -23.59 -19.10 -38.26
CA VAL A 310 -24.35 -20.30 -38.63
C VAL A 310 -25.80 -19.94 -38.98
N GLU A 311 -26.35 -18.90 -38.36
CA GLU A 311 -27.71 -18.40 -38.59
C GLU A 311 -27.71 -16.86 -38.68
N SER A 312 -28.78 -16.27 -39.23
CA SER A 312 -28.94 -14.80 -39.27
C SER A 312 -29.52 -14.30 -37.96
N GLY A 313 -28.97 -13.22 -37.40
CA GLY A 313 -29.46 -12.64 -36.15
C GLY A 313 -28.62 -11.47 -35.63
N ILE A 314 -29.03 -10.94 -34.47
CA ILE A 314 -28.27 -9.93 -33.73
C ILE A 314 -27.26 -10.64 -32.83
N ILE A 315 -25.99 -10.29 -32.96
CA ILE A 315 -24.92 -10.76 -32.08
C ILE A 315 -24.57 -9.65 -31.08
N LYS A 316 -24.44 -10.01 -29.80
CA LYS A 316 -23.85 -9.13 -28.77
C LYS A 316 -22.57 -9.76 -28.22
N ILE A 317 -21.46 -9.04 -28.23
CA ILE A 317 -20.15 -9.49 -27.74
C ILE A 317 -19.71 -8.60 -26.60
N ALA A 318 -19.39 -9.17 -25.45
CA ALA A 318 -18.73 -8.48 -24.35
C ALA A 318 -17.33 -9.03 -24.13
N ALA A 319 -16.34 -8.14 -24.03
CA ALA A 319 -15.02 -8.44 -23.48
C ALA A 319 -14.97 -7.93 -22.04
N VAL A 320 -14.53 -8.75 -21.09
CA VAL A 320 -14.40 -8.38 -19.68
C VAL A 320 -12.99 -8.71 -19.23
N ALA A 321 -12.24 -7.70 -18.78
CA ALA A 321 -10.90 -7.85 -18.26
C ALA A 321 -10.91 -8.07 -16.75
N ARG A 322 -10.13 -9.04 -16.30
CA ARG A 322 -9.88 -9.30 -14.89
C ARG A 322 -8.58 -8.65 -14.46
N CYS A 323 -8.61 -7.94 -13.34
CA CYS A 323 -7.41 -7.39 -12.71
C CYS A 323 -6.90 -8.37 -11.64
N GLY A 324 -5.58 -8.54 -11.56
CA GLY A 324 -4.96 -9.26 -10.45
C GLY A 324 -5.13 -8.48 -9.12
N LYS A 325 -4.94 -9.18 -8.00
CA LYS A 325 -5.02 -8.64 -6.63
C LYS A 325 -4.08 -7.42 -6.50
N GLN A 326 -4.61 -6.20 -6.42
CA GLN A 326 -3.84 -5.00 -6.03
C GLN A 326 -4.02 -4.81 -4.53
N MET A 327 -3.01 -5.12 -3.73
CA MET A 327 -3.11 -5.09 -2.26
C MET A 327 -3.12 -3.67 -1.66
N HIS A 328 -2.99 -2.61 -2.45
CA HIS A 328 -2.74 -1.25 -1.94
C HIS A 328 -3.64 -0.15 -2.51
N LEU A 329 -4.63 -0.48 -3.34
CA LEU A 329 -5.66 0.46 -3.80
C LEU A 329 -7.03 -0.14 -3.51
N TRP A 330 -7.86 0.56 -2.73
CA TRP A 330 -9.24 0.15 -2.46
C TRP A 330 -10.15 0.30 -3.68
N ILE A 331 -9.66 0.99 -4.72
CA ILE A 331 -10.30 1.12 -6.04
C ILE A 331 -9.43 0.34 -7.03
N PRO A 332 -9.91 -0.77 -7.63
CA PRO A 332 -9.14 -1.47 -8.65
C PRO A 332 -8.90 -0.54 -9.85
N ILE A 333 -7.65 -0.41 -10.30
CA ILE A 333 -7.36 0.25 -11.58
C ILE A 333 -7.95 -0.60 -12.68
N LEU A 334 -9.07 -0.16 -13.25
CA LEU A 334 -9.74 -0.89 -14.31
C LEU A 334 -9.00 -0.66 -15.64
N PRO A 335 -8.50 -1.71 -16.30
CA PRO A 335 -7.84 -1.61 -17.60
C PRO A 335 -8.85 -1.10 -18.62
N THR A 336 -8.44 -0.23 -19.54
CA THR A 336 -9.30 0.09 -20.67
C THR A 336 -9.35 -1.11 -21.60
N VAL A 337 -10.55 -1.66 -21.82
CA VAL A 337 -10.77 -2.69 -22.84
C VAL A 337 -11.48 -2.01 -24.00
N SER A 338 -10.96 -2.20 -25.21
CA SER A 338 -11.57 -1.72 -26.45
C SER A 338 -11.79 -2.88 -27.38
N LEU A 339 -13.04 -3.11 -27.74
CA LEU A 339 -13.44 -4.11 -28.71
C LEU A 339 -13.78 -3.41 -30.02
N SER A 340 -13.27 -3.93 -31.13
CA SER A 340 -13.63 -3.49 -32.47
C SER A 340 -14.03 -4.67 -33.32
N VAL A 341 -15.20 -4.57 -33.93
CA VAL A 341 -15.69 -5.55 -34.90
C VAL A 341 -15.45 -4.97 -36.28
N THR A 342 -14.81 -5.73 -37.16
CA THR A 342 -14.65 -5.36 -38.57
C THR A 342 -15.53 -6.27 -39.42
N LYS A 343 -16.56 -5.65 -40.01
CA LYS A 343 -17.45 -6.24 -41.02
C LYS A 343 -17.52 -5.26 -42.19
N HIS A 344 -17.01 -5.64 -43.37
CA HIS A 344 -17.07 -4.82 -44.59
C HIS A 344 -16.90 -3.29 -44.33
N GLU A 345 -15.73 -2.89 -43.80
CA GLU A 345 -15.32 -1.49 -43.50
C GLU A 345 -16.07 -0.75 -42.35
N SER A 346 -17.07 -1.36 -41.73
CA SER A 346 -17.75 -0.77 -40.57
C SER A 346 -17.02 -1.14 -39.26
N LYS A 347 -16.62 -0.14 -38.49
CA LYS A 347 -15.96 -0.29 -37.18
C LYS A 347 -16.91 0.18 -36.07
N VAL A 348 -17.49 -0.75 -35.32
CA VAL A 348 -18.26 -0.45 -34.12
C VAL A 348 -17.35 -0.62 -32.90
N VAL A 349 -17.23 0.41 -32.06
CA VAL A 349 -16.41 0.42 -30.84
C VAL A 349 -17.21 1.04 -29.70
N LEU A 350 -17.40 0.32 -28.60
CA LEU A 350 -17.82 0.90 -27.33
C LEU A 350 -16.72 0.65 -26.29
N LYS A 351 -16.08 1.72 -25.81
CA LYS A 351 -14.98 1.64 -24.86
C LYS A 351 -15.52 1.65 -23.43
N GLY A 352 -14.99 0.77 -22.59
CA GLY A 352 -15.31 0.75 -21.16
C GLY A 352 -14.08 0.44 -20.30
N GLU A 353 -14.17 0.79 -19.03
CA GLU A 353 -13.18 0.47 -18.01
C GLU A 353 -13.44 -0.93 -17.44
N GLY A 354 -12.53 -1.86 -17.70
CA GLY A 354 -12.62 -3.27 -17.31
C GLY A 354 -13.49 -4.12 -18.24
N TRP A 355 -14.15 -3.52 -19.22
CA TRP A 355 -15.03 -4.22 -20.15
C TRP A 355 -15.26 -3.44 -21.45
N SER A 356 -15.78 -4.09 -22.48
CA SER A 356 -16.18 -3.48 -23.74
C SER A 356 -17.29 -4.31 -24.38
N LEU A 357 -18.22 -3.67 -25.09
CA LEU A 357 -19.35 -4.32 -25.75
C LEU A 357 -19.34 -4.00 -27.26
N ALA A 358 -19.81 -4.93 -28.09
CA ALA A 358 -20.27 -4.63 -29.43
C ALA A 358 -21.57 -5.37 -29.71
N GLU A 359 -22.45 -4.72 -30.47
CA GLU A 359 -23.71 -5.28 -30.94
C GLU A 359 -23.83 -4.99 -32.43
N PHE A 360 -24.15 -6.01 -33.23
CA PHE A 360 -24.28 -5.89 -34.67
C PHE A 360 -25.11 -7.04 -35.27
N GLU A 361 -25.70 -6.80 -36.44
CA GLU A 361 -26.41 -7.82 -37.21
C GLU A 361 -25.46 -8.64 -38.09
N ILE A 362 -25.72 -9.94 -38.19
CA ILE A 362 -25.03 -10.84 -39.08
C ILE A 362 -26.01 -11.72 -39.86
N THR A 363 -25.64 -12.10 -41.08
CA THR A 363 -26.38 -13.08 -41.87
C THR A 363 -25.69 -14.43 -41.89
N ALA A 364 -26.47 -15.50 -41.99
CA ALA A 364 -25.97 -16.87 -42.03
C ALA A 364 -24.87 -17.02 -43.11
N GLY A 365 -23.72 -17.57 -42.72
CA GLY A 365 -22.56 -17.77 -43.60
C GLY A 365 -21.55 -16.61 -43.64
N GLU A 366 -21.88 -15.42 -43.13
CA GLU A 366 -20.93 -14.30 -43.02
C GLU A 366 -19.84 -14.55 -41.96
N SER A 367 -18.67 -13.97 -42.17
CA SER A 367 -17.57 -13.97 -41.20
C SER A 367 -17.27 -12.55 -40.72
N PHE A 368 -16.84 -12.42 -39.46
CA PHE A 368 -16.42 -11.15 -38.88
C PHE A 368 -15.12 -11.32 -38.11
N LYS A 369 -14.36 -10.22 -38.03
CA LYS A 369 -13.13 -10.14 -37.24
C LYS A 369 -13.34 -9.30 -35.99
N LEU A 370 -12.90 -9.82 -34.86
CA LEU A 370 -12.95 -9.19 -33.56
C LEU A 370 -11.52 -8.82 -33.15
N ASN A 371 -11.22 -7.52 -33.03
CA ASN A 371 -9.96 -7.05 -32.47
C ASN A 371 -10.19 -6.52 -31.05
N ILE A 372 -9.38 -6.98 -30.12
CA ILE A 372 -9.45 -6.61 -28.70
C ILE A 372 -8.15 -5.90 -28.35
N ASP A 373 -8.27 -4.62 -27.98
CA ASP A 373 -7.17 -3.79 -27.50
C ASP A 373 -7.30 -3.59 -25.99
N ILE A 374 -6.19 -3.78 -25.26
CA ILE A 374 -6.16 -3.73 -23.80
C ILE A 374 -5.09 -2.74 -23.36
N ALA A 375 -5.46 -1.78 -22.51
CA ALA A 375 -4.54 -0.83 -21.89
C ALA A 375 -4.63 -0.90 -20.36
N GLY A 376 -3.57 -1.41 -19.71
CA GLY A 376 -3.48 -1.57 -18.26
C GLY A 376 -3.13 -3.00 -17.83
N PRO A 377 -2.90 -3.24 -16.52
CA PRO A 377 -2.58 -4.55 -15.99
C PRO A 377 -3.81 -5.47 -16.00
N VAL A 378 -3.75 -6.57 -16.74
CA VAL A 378 -4.86 -7.52 -16.90
C VAL A 378 -4.38 -8.95 -16.68
N GLU A 379 -5.00 -9.67 -15.76
CA GLU A 379 -4.72 -11.07 -15.47
C GLU A 379 -5.28 -11.98 -16.59
N ASN A 380 -6.51 -11.73 -17.06
CA ASN A 380 -7.14 -12.40 -18.19
C ASN A 380 -8.29 -11.55 -18.80
N VAL A 381 -8.74 -11.93 -20.00
CA VAL A 381 -9.94 -11.33 -20.63
C VAL A 381 -10.92 -12.44 -21.03
N ALA A 382 -12.13 -12.37 -20.53
CA ALA A 382 -13.23 -13.23 -20.94
C ALA A 382 -13.99 -12.60 -22.12
N LEU A 383 -14.34 -13.41 -23.11
CA LEU A 383 -15.24 -13.00 -24.21
C LEU A 383 -16.56 -13.74 -24.09
N ILE A 384 -17.63 -12.98 -24.08
CA ILE A 384 -18.99 -13.48 -23.96
C ILE A 384 -19.70 -13.12 -25.26
N VAL A 385 -20.20 -14.10 -25.99
CA VAL A 385 -21.00 -13.86 -27.20
C VAL A 385 -22.42 -14.35 -26.97
N LEU A 386 -23.38 -13.42 -27.01
CA LEU A 386 -24.81 -13.70 -26.90
C LEU A 386 -25.39 -13.84 -28.31
N GLY A 387 -25.99 -15.01 -28.58
CA GLY A 387 -26.56 -15.43 -29.86
C GLY A 387 -26.15 -16.86 -30.22
N SER A 388 -27.13 -17.74 -30.46
CA SER A 388 -26.93 -19.15 -30.89
C SER A 388 -26.37 -19.30 -32.32
N CYS A 389 -26.06 -18.17 -32.96
CA CYS A 389 -25.85 -18.08 -34.40
C CYS A 389 -24.37 -18.13 -34.82
N ILE A 390 -23.40 -18.53 -33.97
CA ILE A 390 -21.96 -18.50 -34.31
C ILE A 390 -21.19 -19.80 -34.00
N GLU A 391 -20.25 -20.13 -34.88
CA GLU A 391 -19.30 -21.22 -34.72
C GLU A 391 -18.11 -20.75 -33.86
N ILE A 392 -17.86 -21.42 -32.72
CA ILE A 392 -16.75 -21.07 -31.81
C ILE A 392 -15.45 -21.63 -32.40
N PRO A 393 -14.40 -20.81 -32.62
CA PRO A 393 -13.15 -21.30 -33.18
C PRO A 393 -12.52 -22.35 -32.26
N SER A 394 -12.16 -23.52 -32.83
CA SER A 394 -11.45 -24.58 -32.14
C SER A 394 -9.98 -24.19 -31.94
N VAL A 395 -9.71 -23.34 -30.94
CA VAL A 395 -8.33 -23.10 -30.53
C VAL A 395 -7.89 -24.32 -29.74
N ALA A 396 -7.26 -25.27 -30.43
CA ALA A 396 -6.44 -26.28 -29.79
C ALA A 396 -5.51 -25.59 -28.79
N LEU A 397 -5.41 -26.14 -27.58
CA LEU A 397 -4.37 -25.86 -26.58
C LEU A 397 -3.00 -26.26 -27.16
N ALA A 398 -2.59 -25.62 -28.26
CA ALA A 398 -1.30 -25.80 -28.87
C ALA A 398 -0.32 -24.97 -28.05
N LYS A 399 0.40 -25.66 -27.17
CA LYS A 399 1.74 -25.25 -26.73
C LYS A 399 2.59 -24.98 -27.98
N GLN A 400 2.53 -23.77 -28.51
CA GLN A 400 3.63 -23.18 -29.26
C GLN A 400 4.28 -22.15 -28.36
N CYS A 401 4.94 -22.65 -27.32
CA CYS A 401 6.14 -22.00 -26.84
C CYS A 401 7.16 -22.09 -27.99
N SER A 402 7.29 -21.03 -28.77
CA SER A 402 8.53 -20.79 -29.49
C SER A 402 9.67 -20.83 -28.45
N PRO A 403 10.71 -21.67 -28.62
CA PRO A 403 11.82 -21.70 -27.68
C PRO A 403 12.64 -20.43 -27.90
N LYS A 404 12.42 -19.43 -27.06
CA LYS A 404 13.42 -18.42 -26.76
C LYS A 404 13.94 -18.75 -25.37
N VAL A 405 15.11 -19.39 -25.29
CA VAL A 405 15.95 -19.24 -24.08
C VAL A 405 16.27 -17.75 -23.96
N SER A 406 16.10 -17.19 -22.75
CA SER A 406 16.73 -15.98 -22.18
C SER A 406 15.72 -15.02 -21.55
N ASN A 407 15.37 -15.19 -20.26
CA ASN A 407 15.11 -14.06 -19.37
C ASN A 407 15.21 -14.56 -17.90
N LEU A 408 16.37 -14.40 -17.26
CA LEU A 408 16.59 -14.83 -15.87
C LEU A 408 16.02 -13.77 -14.90
N ASN A 409 14.99 -14.11 -14.14
CA ASN A 409 14.33 -13.24 -13.16
C ASN A 409 14.64 -13.72 -11.74
N ILE A 410 15.27 -12.87 -10.92
CA ILE A 410 15.69 -13.18 -9.56
C ILE A 410 15.10 -12.14 -8.61
N VAL A 411 14.37 -12.60 -7.59
CA VAL A 411 13.92 -11.76 -6.49
C VAL A 411 14.89 -11.88 -5.33
N GLY A 412 15.45 -10.76 -4.90
CA GLY A 412 16.29 -10.68 -3.70
C GLY A 412 15.48 -10.20 -2.51
N ILE A 413 15.68 -10.80 -1.34
CA ILE A 413 14.93 -10.51 -0.12
C ILE A 413 15.93 -10.27 1.01
N SER A 414 15.81 -9.11 1.65
CA SER A 414 16.44 -8.84 2.93
C SER A 414 15.42 -9.01 4.03
N ALA A 415 15.77 -9.83 5.00
CA ALA A 415 14.93 -10.15 6.12
C ALA A 415 15.65 -9.85 7.43
N SER A 416 15.55 -8.57 7.80
CA SER A 416 16.14 -7.99 9.00
C SER A 416 15.23 -6.86 9.47
N HIS A 417 15.63 -6.15 10.52
CA HIS A 417 14.98 -4.92 10.99
C HIS A 417 14.92 -3.79 9.94
N ASP A 418 15.54 -3.94 8.76
CA ASP A 418 15.32 -3.09 7.59
C ASP A 418 14.92 -3.96 6.38
N ALA A 419 13.80 -4.69 6.49
CA ALA A 419 13.39 -5.62 5.43
C ALA A 419 13.18 -4.89 4.10
N ALA A 420 13.55 -5.56 3.02
CA ALA A 420 13.48 -5.02 1.67
C ALA A 420 13.38 -6.15 0.65
N ALA A 421 12.93 -5.82 -0.55
CA ALA A 421 13.00 -6.72 -1.70
C ALA A 421 13.55 -5.98 -2.91
N CYS A 422 14.12 -6.73 -3.86
CA CYS A 422 14.48 -6.23 -5.17
C CYS A 422 14.21 -7.26 -6.26
N LEU A 423 14.16 -6.79 -7.51
CA LEU A 423 14.11 -7.62 -8.70
C LEU A 423 15.33 -7.35 -9.58
N ILE A 424 16.09 -8.41 -9.87
CA ILE A 424 17.11 -8.43 -10.92
C ILE A 424 16.57 -9.23 -12.11
N ARG A 425 16.59 -8.62 -13.29
CA ARG A 425 16.19 -9.24 -14.55
C ARG A 425 17.37 -9.21 -15.51
N ASN A 426 17.85 -10.37 -15.94
CA ASN A 426 19.00 -10.49 -16.85
C ASN A 426 20.25 -9.74 -16.38
N GLY A 427 20.57 -9.83 -15.08
CA GLY A 427 21.73 -9.12 -14.52
C GLY A 427 21.57 -7.60 -14.44
N ARG A 428 20.35 -7.07 -14.62
CA ARG A 428 19.99 -5.66 -14.40
C ARG A 428 19.09 -5.53 -13.18
N LEU A 429 19.46 -4.66 -12.24
CA LEU A 429 18.59 -4.28 -11.13
C LEU A 429 17.46 -3.38 -11.63
N GLU A 430 16.24 -3.89 -11.61
CA GLU A 430 15.07 -3.16 -12.10
C GLU A 430 14.38 -2.40 -10.98
N TYR A 431 13.95 -3.08 -9.91
CA TYR A 431 13.18 -2.49 -8.81
C TYR A 431 13.73 -2.89 -7.45
N ALA A 432 13.58 -2.02 -6.46
CA ALA A 432 13.86 -2.32 -5.06
C ALA A 432 13.05 -1.41 -4.15
N ILE A 433 12.58 -1.95 -3.02
CA ILE A 433 11.78 -1.20 -2.05
C ILE A 433 12.03 -1.71 -0.63
N GLN A 434 12.05 -0.80 0.33
CA GLN A 434 12.11 -1.11 1.76
C GLN A 434 10.69 -1.33 2.28
N LEU A 435 10.46 -2.37 3.08
CA LEU A 435 9.15 -2.69 3.62
C LEU A 435 8.53 -1.52 4.39
N GLU A 436 9.36 -0.78 5.14
CA GLU A 436 8.92 0.42 5.88
C GLU A 436 8.22 1.47 5.00
N ARG A 437 8.60 1.59 3.73
CA ARG A 437 7.99 2.55 2.79
C ARG A 437 6.52 2.22 2.56
N ILE A 438 6.21 0.93 2.51
CA ILE A 438 4.88 0.36 2.24
C ILE A 438 4.04 0.31 3.53
N THR A 439 4.55 -0.34 4.58
CA THR A 439 3.79 -0.57 5.82
C THR A 439 3.65 0.68 6.69
N ARG A 440 4.47 1.72 6.42
CA ARG A 440 4.56 2.97 7.19
C ARG A 440 5.04 2.78 8.63
N ILE A 441 5.58 1.60 8.94
CA ILE A 441 6.26 1.27 10.19
C ILE A 441 7.76 1.44 9.93
N LYS A 442 8.41 2.34 10.67
CA LYS A 442 9.82 2.63 10.47
C LYS A 442 10.67 1.46 10.94
N ARG A 443 11.62 1.00 10.11
CA ARG A 443 12.45 -0.20 10.34
C ARG A 443 11.61 -1.48 10.50
N ASP A 444 10.60 -1.60 9.65
CA ASP A 444 9.80 -2.82 9.61
C ASP A 444 10.60 -4.00 9.03
N GLY A 445 10.25 -5.22 9.42
CA GLY A 445 10.91 -6.43 8.91
C GLY A 445 11.32 -7.48 9.92
N VAL A 446 10.89 -7.39 11.18
CA VAL A 446 11.26 -8.38 12.20
C VAL A 446 10.58 -9.73 11.89
N GLY A 447 11.37 -10.65 11.33
CA GLY A 447 11.07 -12.06 11.10
C GLY A 447 11.25 -12.51 9.65
N PHE A 448 11.93 -13.65 9.46
CA PHE A 448 12.73 -13.92 8.25
C PHE A 448 11.94 -13.92 6.93
N LEU A 449 10.67 -14.28 6.90
CA LEU A 449 9.79 -14.13 5.73
C LEU A 449 8.36 -13.91 6.23
N HIS A 450 8.14 -12.82 6.98
CA HIS A 450 6.84 -12.53 7.60
C HIS A 450 5.80 -11.95 6.63
N THR A 451 6.24 -11.54 5.45
CA THR A 451 5.35 -10.93 4.47
C THR A 451 5.91 -10.94 3.05
N ARG A 452 5.01 -10.82 2.07
CA ARG A 452 5.30 -10.65 0.65
C ARG A 452 5.16 -9.21 0.13
N GLU A 453 4.75 -8.20 0.93
CA GLU A 453 4.41 -6.87 0.37
C GLU A 453 5.55 -6.23 -0.43
N ALA A 454 6.79 -6.27 0.08
CA ALA A 454 7.93 -5.69 -0.63
C ALA A 454 8.23 -6.43 -1.95
N VAL A 455 8.04 -7.76 -1.97
CA VAL A 455 8.19 -8.56 -3.20
C VAL A 455 7.06 -8.25 -4.17
N ASP A 456 5.81 -8.26 -3.69
CA ASP A 456 4.62 -7.95 -4.49
C ASP A 456 4.72 -6.58 -5.13
N TYR A 457 5.26 -5.59 -4.42
CA TYR A 457 5.54 -4.29 -4.97
C TYR A 457 6.49 -4.37 -6.17
N CYS A 458 7.61 -5.10 -6.05
CA CYS A 458 8.57 -5.26 -7.16
C CYS A 458 7.98 -6.05 -8.34
N LEU A 459 7.17 -7.08 -8.06
CA LEU A 459 6.47 -7.87 -9.06
C LEU A 459 5.40 -7.03 -9.78
N GLN A 460 4.61 -6.26 -9.04
CA GLN A 460 3.61 -5.35 -9.59
C GLN A 460 4.27 -4.27 -10.46
N ALA A 461 5.40 -3.71 -10.02
CA ALA A 461 6.15 -2.71 -10.77
C ALA A 461 6.68 -3.26 -12.11
N SER A 462 7.11 -4.52 -12.12
CA SER A 462 7.64 -5.20 -13.32
C SER A 462 6.57 -5.84 -14.20
N GLY A 463 5.34 -6.00 -13.70
CA GLY A 463 4.26 -6.74 -14.35
C GLY A 463 4.35 -8.27 -14.20
N LEU A 464 5.35 -8.78 -13.48
CA LEU A 464 5.60 -10.20 -13.26
C LEU A 464 4.69 -10.77 -12.16
N ARG A 465 4.55 -12.09 -12.11
CA ARG A 465 3.93 -12.83 -10.99
C ARG A 465 4.96 -13.75 -10.33
N PRO A 466 4.68 -14.27 -9.12
CA PRO A 466 5.60 -15.20 -8.45
C PRO A 466 6.03 -16.40 -9.32
N ARG A 467 5.12 -16.94 -10.14
CA ARG A 467 5.42 -18.07 -11.04
C ARG A 467 6.36 -17.74 -12.21
N ASP A 468 6.57 -16.46 -12.48
CA ASP A 468 7.46 -15.98 -13.53
C ASP A 468 8.88 -15.74 -12.99
N ILE A 469 9.12 -15.98 -11.69
CA ILE A 469 10.42 -15.86 -11.02
C ILE A 469 11.16 -17.20 -11.07
N ASP A 470 12.42 -17.15 -11.51
CA ASP A 470 13.27 -18.33 -11.62
C ASP A 470 13.88 -18.68 -10.26
N PHE A 471 14.37 -17.67 -9.54
CA PHE A 471 15.00 -17.84 -8.22
C PHE A 471 14.57 -16.77 -7.21
N PHE A 472 14.39 -17.20 -5.97
CA PHE A 472 14.24 -16.35 -4.80
C PHE A 472 15.52 -16.44 -3.97
N ALA A 473 16.17 -15.30 -3.75
CA ALA A 473 17.43 -15.20 -3.06
C ALA A 473 17.25 -14.44 -1.75
N PHE A 474 17.77 -14.97 -0.64
CA PHE A 474 17.61 -14.33 0.67
C PHE A 474 18.82 -14.53 1.58
N ASN A 475 18.84 -13.78 2.69
CA ASN A 475 19.85 -13.86 3.73
C ASN A 475 19.24 -14.17 5.10
N ALA A 476 19.98 -14.87 5.96
CA ALA A 476 19.66 -15.07 7.38
C ALA A 476 20.77 -14.55 8.31
N GLN A 477 20.39 -13.95 9.44
CA GLN A 477 21.29 -13.20 10.33
C GLN A 477 21.61 -13.90 11.66
N PRO A 478 21.03 -15.08 11.96
CA PRO A 478 21.95 -16.21 12.18
C PRO A 478 21.47 -17.52 11.54
N LEU A 479 22.43 -18.26 10.98
CA LEU A 479 22.20 -19.57 10.38
C LEU A 479 23.30 -20.54 10.82
N ILE A 480 23.02 -21.29 11.88
CA ILE A 480 23.97 -22.26 12.43
C ILE A 480 23.36 -23.66 12.34
N PRO A 481 24.13 -24.72 12.17
CA PRO A 481 23.58 -26.07 12.12
C PRO A 481 22.74 -26.38 13.37
N ASN A 482 21.56 -26.97 13.16
CA ASN A 482 20.46 -27.19 14.10
C ASN A 482 19.67 -25.95 14.55
N TYR A 483 19.96 -24.75 14.03
CA TYR A 483 19.22 -23.52 14.36
C TYR A 483 19.06 -22.59 13.15
N VAL A 484 17.82 -22.22 12.86
CA VAL A 484 17.53 -21.03 12.05
C VAL A 484 17.09 -19.92 12.99
N GLY A 485 17.83 -18.81 13.00
CA GLY A 485 17.45 -17.68 13.85
C GLY A 485 17.47 -17.98 15.36
N LEU A 486 16.54 -17.32 16.05
CA LEU A 486 16.27 -17.45 17.49
C LEU A 486 15.31 -18.63 17.80
N ASN A 487 15.49 -19.80 17.19
CA ASN A 487 14.52 -20.93 17.20
C ASN A 487 13.16 -20.56 16.57
N GLN A 488 13.17 -19.83 15.45
CA GLN A 488 11.95 -19.44 14.73
C GLN A 488 11.84 -20.22 13.41
N PRO A 489 10.63 -20.48 12.90
CA PRO A 489 10.46 -21.05 11.57
C PRO A 489 11.05 -20.11 10.51
N VAL A 490 11.52 -20.66 9.38
CA VAL A 490 12.18 -19.90 8.30
C VAL A 490 11.23 -18.89 7.65
N ALA A 491 9.95 -19.26 7.59
CA ALA A 491 8.87 -18.46 7.06
C ALA A 491 7.67 -18.51 8.01
N ASN A 492 6.83 -17.46 7.97
CA ASN A 492 5.56 -17.47 8.69
C ASN A 492 4.56 -18.42 7.98
N GLU A 493 3.53 -18.91 8.69
CA GLU A 493 2.49 -19.77 8.13
C GLU A 493 1.81 -19.16 6.89
N ASP A 494 1.72 -17.83 6.85
CA ASP A 494 1.10 -17.06 5.75
C ASP A 494 2.05 -16.77 4.57
N PHE A 495 3.33 -17.14 4.65
CA PHE A 495 4.29 -16.89 3.57
C PHE A 495 4.30 -18.03 2.56
N ASP A 496 3.65 -17.79 1.42
CA ASP A 496 3.39 -18.80 0.38
C ASP A 496 4.18 -18.56 -0.93
N LEU A 497 5.16 -17.67 -0.91
CA LEU A 497 5.82 -17.19 -2.12
C LEU A 497 6.75 -18.24 -2.75
N PHE A 498 7.52 -18.94 -1.93
CA PHE A 498 8.44 -20.01 -2.33
C PHE A 498 8.76 -20.94 -1.16
N ASP A 499 9.25 -22.14 -1.47
CA ASP A 499 9.82 -23.05 -0.47
C ASP A 499 11.29 -22.67 -0.20
N PRO A 500 11.65 -22.20 1.01
CA PRO A 500 13.03 -21.79 1.32
C PRO A 500 14.06 -22.91 1.19
N TYR A 501 13.63 -24.17 1.22
CA TYR A 501 14.47 -25.35 1.00
C TYR A 501 14.37 -25.91 -0.42
N GLY A 502 13.56 -25.29 -1.27
CA GLY A 502 13.32 -25.69 -2.65
C GLY A 502 14.47 -25.34 -3.60
N LYS A 503 14.42 -25.91 -4.81
CA LYS A 503 15.44 -25.72 -5.87
C LYS A 503 15.50 -24.29 -6.43
N GLN A 504 14.43 -23.52 -6.25
CA GLN A 504 14.37 -22.12 -6.68
C GLN A 504 14.95 -21.16 -5.63
N SER A 505 15.37 -21.67 -4.47
CA SER A 505 15.87 -20.86 -3.37
C SER A 505 17.37 -20.78 -3.37
N ILE A 506 17.91 -19.57 -3.22
CA ILE A 506 19.33 -19.32 -3.03
C ILE A 506 19.54 -18.55 -1.74
N PHE A 507 20.52 -18.98 -0.97
CA PHE A 507 20.91 -18.41 0.29
C PHE A 507 22.31 -17.81 0.19
N VAL A 508 22.50 -16.64 0.79
CA VAL A 508 23.82 -15.99 0.88
C VAL A 508 24.14 -15.56 2.32
N SER A 509 25.39 -15.68 2.74
CA SER A 509 25.87 -15.16 4.03
C SER A 509 25.78 -13.64 4.09
N HIS A 510 25.58 -13.09 5.29
CA HIS A 510 25.20 -11.68 5.48
C HIS A 510 26.22 -10.66 4.94
N HIS A 511 27.50 -10.80 5.30
CA HIS A 511 28.55 -9.91 4.78
C HIS A 511 28.81 -10.11 3.30
N LEU A 512 28.64 -11.34 2.79
CA LEU A 512 28.77 -11.59 1.36
C LEU A 512 27.65 -10.91 0.58
N ALA A 513 26.41 -10.93 1.11
CA ALA A 513 25.29 -10.20 0.54
C ALA A 513 25.55 -8.69 0.53
N HIS A 514 25.99 -8.11 1.65
CA HIS A 514 26.43 -6.71 1.69
C HIS A 514 27.48 -6.41 0.61
N ALA A 515 28.50 -7.26 0.49
CA ALA A 515 29.58 -7.09 -0.47
C ALA A 515 29.09 -7.17 -1.93
N PHE A 516 28.29 -8.18 -2.27
CA PHE A 516 27.68 -8.31 -3.59
C PHE A 516 26.80 -7.11 -3.91
N GLY A 517 25.95 -6.66 -2.99
CA GLY A 517 25.02 -5.57 -3.24
C GLY A 517 25.74 -4.26 -3.53
N ALA A 518 26.77 -3.96 -2.75
CA ALA A 518 27.57 -2.75 -2.93
C ALA A 518 28.46 -2.81 -4.17
N PHE A 519 29.10 -3.96 -4.44
CA PHE A 519 29.88 -4.11 -5.67
C PHE A 519 28.98 -4.03 -6.90
N PHE A 520 27.82 -4.71 -6.86
CA PHE A 520 26.86 -4.72 -7.95
C PHE A 520 26.36 -3.30 -8.29
N ALA A 521 26.15 -2.45 -7.28
CA ALA A 521 25.77 -1.05 -7.49
C ALA A 521 26.95 -0.12 -7.84
N SER A 522 28.19 -0.56 -7.67
CA SER A 522 29.36 0.30 -7.88
C SER A 522 29.67 0.52 -9.37
N PRO A 523 30.35 1.63 -9.74
CA PRO A 523 30.84 1.84 -11.10
C PRO A 523 32.09 1.02 -11.46
N PHE A 524 32.66 0.27 -10.52
CA PHE A 524 33.96 -0.35 -10.70
C PHE A 524 33.86 -1.74 -11.33
N LYS A 525 34.78 -2.05 -12.25
CA LYS A 525 34.98 -3.41 -12.76
C LYS A 525 35.79 -4.28 -11.81
N GLU A 526 36.73 -3.66 -11.09
CA GLU A 526 37.54 -4.29 -10.05
C GLU A 526 37.63 -3.34 -8.85
N ALA A 527 37.41 -3.86 -7.65
CA ALA A 527 37.49 -3.08 -6.41
C ALA A 527 37.77 -3.95 -5.18
N ALA A 528 38.35 -3.33 -4.16
CA ALA A 528 38.31 -3.88 -2.81
C ALA A 528 36.97 -3.48 -2.16
N VAL A 529 36.24 -4.47 -1.66
CA VAL A 529 34.95 -4.27 -0.99
C VAL A 529 35.14 -4.43 0.51
N PHE A 530 34.94 -3.35 1.25
CA PHE A 530 35.03 -3.30 2.70
C PHE A 530 33.61 -3.32 3.29
N VAL A 531 33.32 -4.31 4.14
CA VAL A 531 32.05 -4.45 4.86
C VAL A 531 32.32 -4.19 6.33
N ALA A 532 31.69 -3.19 6.92
CA ALA A 532 31.76 -2.93 8.36
C ALA A 532 30.35 -2.73 8.93
N ASP A 533 29.97 -3.59 9.86
CA ASP A 533 28.59 -3.70 10.34
C ASP A 533 28.50 -3.76 11.87
N GLY A 534 27.30 -3.62 12.42
CA GLY A 534 27.03 -3.92 13.82
C GLY A 534 27.32 -5.40 14.11
N SER A 535 26.64 -6.27 13.38
CA SER A 535 26.86 -7.71 13.42
C SER A 535 26.31 -8.36 12.15
N GLY A 536 27.12 -9.17 11.50
CA GLY A 536 26.69 -10.03 10.42
C GLY A 536 26.10 -11.36 10.90
N GLY A 537 26.03 -12.31 9.97
CA GLY A 537 25.57 -13.66 10.26
C GLY A 537 26.55 -14.46 11.12
N SER A 538 26.01 -15.46 11.81
CA SER A 538 26.80 -16.53 12.44
C SER A 538 26.93 -17.70 11.47
N THR A 539 28.15 -18.08 11.09
CA THR A 539 28.45 -19.29 10.30
C THR A 539 29.38 -20.22 11.07
N VAL A 540 29.41 -21.50 10.69
CA VAL A 540 30.43 -22.44 11.17
C VAL A 540 31.67 -22.32 10.28
N GLY A 541 32.83 -22.09 10.89
CA GLY A 541 34.09 -21.94 10.17
C GLY A 541 34.35 -20.52 9.65
N THR A 542 35.26 -20.41 8.69
CA THR A 542 35.77 -19.11 8.20
C THR A 542 35.18 -18.64 6.87
N ASP A 543 34.49 -19.51 6.15
CA ASP A 543 34.09 -19.29 4.76
C ASP A 543 32.74 -18.56 4.63
N ASP A 544 32.42 -18.13 3.41
CA ASP A 544 31.10 -17.64 3.07
C ASP A 544 30.17 -18.75 2.63
N LEU A 545 28.87 -18.56 2.92
CA LEU A 545 27.82 -19.45 2.45
C LEU A 545 27.16 -18.84 1.21
N LEU A 546 27.11 -19.62 0.13
CA LEU A 546 26.32 -19.33 -1.07
C LEU A 546 25.69 -20.65 -1.52
N LEU A 547 24.53 -20.95 -0.94
CA LEU A 547 23.91 -22.29 -0.97
C LEU A 547 22.60 -22.24 -1.74
N THR A 548 22.24 -23.33 -2.40
CA THR A 548 20.85 -23.58 -2.83
C THR A 548 19.99 -23.95 -1.62
N GLY A 549 18.66 -23.92 -1.77
CA GLY A 549 17.74 -24.32 -0.69
C GLY A 549 17.97 -25.76 -0.21
N LEU A 550 18.36 -26.66 -1.11
CA LEU A 550 18.71 -28.05 -0.76
C LEU A 550 20.02 -28.11 0.05
N GLU A 551 21.07 -27.43 -0.42
CA GLU A 551 22.35 -27.34 0.30
C GLU A 551 22.20 -26.66 1.67
N LEU A 552 21.26 -25.71 1.78
CA LEU A 552 20.89 -25.06 3.03
C LEU A 552 20.24 -26.04 4.01
N ALA A 553 19.31 -26.88 3.55
CA ALA A 553 18.70 -27.93 4.38
C ALA A 553 19.79 -28.88 4.92
N ASP A 554 20.67 -29.35 4.04
CA ASP A 554 21.79 -30.21 4.43
C ASP A 554 22.72 -29.53 5.44
N TYR A 555 23.03 -28.25 5.27
CA TYR A 555 23.85 -27.48 6.21
C TYR A 555 23.19 -27.37 7.59
N LEU A 556 21.88 -27.18 7.64
CA LEU A 556 21.13 -27.04 8.89
C LEU A 556 20.99 -28.34 9.67
N GLU A 557 21.12 -29.50 9.04
CA GLU A 557 21.10 -30.80 9.73
C GLU A 557 22.46 -31.20 10.33
N GLN A 558 23.54 -30.46 10.00
CA GLN A 558 24.88 -30.78 10.50
C GLN A 558 24.98 -30.57 12.02
N LYS A 559 25.93 -31.26 12.67
CA LYS A 559 26.22 -31.02 14.08
C LYS A 559 27.19 -29.86 14.24
N LEU A 560 26.92 -29.00 15.22
CA LEU A 560 27.85 -27.95 15.62
C LEU A 560 29.06 -28.54 16.34
N GLU A 561 30.22 -28.54 15.68
CA GLU A 561 31.50 -28.94 16.29
C GLU A 561 32.22 -27.76 16.97
N GLN A 562 31.95 -26.53 16.54
CA GLN A 562 32.58 -25.31 17.04
C GLN A 562 31.53 -24.26 17.43
N ARG A 563 31.88 -23.40 18.39
CA ARG A 563 31.03 -22.28 18.77
C ARG A 563 30.99 -21.27 17.59
N PRO A 564 29.80 -20.89 17.11
CA PRO A 564 29.69 -19.91 16.03
C PRO A 564 30.23 -18.55 16.48
N LYS A 565 30.87 -17.84 15.55
CA LYS A 565 31.35 -16.46 15.74
C LYS A 565 30.54 -15.50 14.87
N LEU A 566 30.41 -14.26 15.31
CA LEU A 566 29.70 -13.22 14.56
C LEU A 566 30.69 -12.44 13.71
N HIS A 567 30.39 -12.31 12.42
CA HIS A 567 31.19 -11.45 11.54
C HIS A 567 30.93 -9.99 11.89
N VAL A 568 31.97 -9.18 12.04
CA VAL A 568 31.83 -7.73 12.31
C VAL A 568 32.47 -6.86 11.23
N GLN A 569 33.44 -7.45 10.52
CA GLN A 569 34.04 -6.86 9.33
C GLN A 569 34.45 -7.94 8.34
N SER A 570 34.29 -7.67 7.05
CA SER A 570 34.87 -8.49 5.98
C SER A 570 35.51 -7.60 4.91
N THR A 571 36.55 -8.10 4.27
CA THR A 571 37.20 -7.46 3.11
C THR A 571 37.28 -8.45 1.96
N TYR A 572 36.88 -8.01 0.78
CA TYR A 572 36.87 -8.81 -0.44
C TYR A 572 37.61 -8.09 -1.56
N ILE A 573 38.08 -8.86 -2.55
CA ILE A 573 38.37 -8.35 -3.88
C ILE A 573 37.30 -8.90 -4.81
N PHE A 574 36.72 -8.02 -5.63
CA PHE A 574 35.78 -8.38 -6.69
C PHE A 574 36.36 -7.95 -8.04
N ASP A 575 36.20 -8.82 -9.03
CA ASP A 575 36.49 -8.57 -10.45
C ASP A 575 35.42 -9.28 -11.31
N PRO A 576 35.40 -9.13 -12.65
CA PRO A 576 34.37 -9.74 -13.50
C PRO A 576 34.25 -11.28 -13.39
N SER A 577 35.32 -11.96 -12.96
CA SER A 577 35.36 -13.42 -12.83
C SER A 577 34.80 -13.93 -11.50
N GLY A 578 34.72 -13.09 -10.47
CA GLY A 578 34.22 -13.51 -9.16
C GLY A 578 34.64 -12.63 -7.99
N TYR A 579 34.67 -13.24 -6.81
CA TYR A 579 35.10 -12.59 -5.58
C TYR A 579 36.05 -13.47 -4.79
N ARG A 580 36.87 -12.84 -3.94
CA ARG A 580 37.76 -13.52 -2.99
C ARG A 580 37.74 -12.82 -1.65
N LEU A 581 37.47 -13.57 -0.58
CA LEU A 581 37.64 -13.09 0.80
C LEU A 581 39.14 -12.88 1.09
N VAL A 582 39.50 -11.69 1.54
CA VAL A 582 40.87 -11.31 1.90
C VAL A 582 41.06 -11.40 3.40
N HIS A 583 40.11 -10.84 4.15
CA HIS A 583 40.20 -10.72 5.60
C HIS A 583 38.81 -10.67 6.24
N ARG A 584 38.71 -11.16 7.47
CA ARG A 584 37.48 -11.14 8.28
C ARG A 584 37.81 -10.98 9.76
N GLU A 585 37.04 -10.13 10.42
CA GLU A 585 37.07 -9.95 11.87
C GLU A 585 35.79 -10.52 12.50
N TYR A 586 35.93 -11.01 13.73
CA TYR A 586 34.87 -11.71 14.46
C TYR A 586 34.68 -11.12 15.86
N ALA A 587 33.47 -11.27 16.40
CA ALA A 587 33.14 -11.02 17.80
C ALA A 587 32.44 -12.23 18.46
N ASP A 588 32.57 -12.35 19.79
CA ASP A 588 32.10 -13.50 20.57
C ASP A 588 30.59 -13.49 20.86
N SER A 589 29.93 -12.34 20.82
CA SER A 589 28.48 -12.25 21.05
C SER A 589 27.86 -10.94 20.55
N PHE A 590 26.60 -11.04 20.10
CA PHE A 590 25.70 -9.91 19.90
C PHE A 590 25.10 -9.55 21.26
N ASN A 591 25.68 -8.58 21.95
CA ASN A 591 25.06 -8.07 23.17
C ASN A 591 25.50 -6.65 23.49
N VAL A 592 24.72 -5.71 22.97
CA VAL A 592 24.75 -4.28 23.27
C VAL A 592 24.86 -4.02 24.78
N ARG A 593 24.27 -4.88 25.64
CA ARG A 593 24.32 -4.77 27.11
C ARG A 593 25.57 -5.39 27.73
N CYS A 594 26.05 -6.55 27.27
CA CYS A 594 27.15 -7.28 27.92
C CYS A 594 28.58 -6.91 27.48
N GLY A 595 28.76 -6.15 26.39
CA GLY A 595 30.09 -5.61 26.00
C GLY A 595 30.68 -6.34 24.81
N SER A 596 30.26 -5.92 23.61
CA SER A 596 30.87 -6.33 22.35
C SER A 596 32.04 -5.41 22.01
N SER A 597 33.08 -5.98 21.38
CA SER A 597 34.19 -5.23 20.76
C SER A 597 33.86 -4.76 19.35
N SER A 598 32.69 -5.13 18.79
CA SER A 598 32.21 -4.61 17.50
C SER A 598 32.10 -3.09 17.53
N LEU A 599 32.73 -2.44 16.56
CA LEU A 599 32.69 -0.98 16.41
C LEU A 599 31.25 -0.48 16.22
N GLY A 600 30.45 -1.19 15.42
CA GLY A 600 29.06 -0.85 15.17
C GLY A 600 28.17 -1.07 16.39
N GLU A 601 28.37 -2.17 17.13
CA GLU A 601 27.60 -2.41 18.36
C GLU A 601 27.89 -1.39 19.44
N VAL A 602 29.14 -0.97 19.63
CA VAL A 602 29.46 0.07 20.62
C VAL A 602 28.80 1.40 20.23
N TYR A 603 28.81 1.76 18.95
CA TYR A 603 28.12 2.95 18.46
C TYR A 603 26.60 2.89 18.70
N ALA A 604 25.99 1.72 18.47
CA ALA A 604 24.58 1.47 18.77
C ALA A 604 24.29 1.47 20.28
N ALA A 605 25.18 0.91 21.10
CA ALA A 605 25.06 0.88 22.56
C ALA A 605 25.09 2.27 23.19
N VAL A 606 25.98 3.13 22.69
CA VAL A 606 26.02 4.53 23.12
C VAL A 606 24.76 5.27 22.62
N SER A 607 24.28 4.98 21.42
CA SER A 607 23.00 5.55 20.94
C SER A 607 21.83 5.17 21.85
N GLN A 608 21.74 3.89 22.26
CA GLN A 608 20.76 3.40 23.23
C GLN A 608 20.89 4.11 24.58
N TYR A 609 22.12 4.34 25.04
CA TYR A 609 22.38 5.03 26.30
C TYR A 609 21.93 6.49 26.29
N ILE A 610 22.21 7.23 25.20
CA ILE A 610 21.87 8.66 25.09
C ILE A 610 20.39 8.87 24.77
N PHE A 611 19.83 8.10 23.84
CA PHE A 611 18.51 8.36 23.25
C PHE A 611 17.42 7.36 23.66
N GLY A 612 17.77 6.31 24.39
CA GLY A 612 16.84 5.22 24.72
C GLY A 612 16.55 4.27 23.56
N ASP A 613 17.25 4.39 22.44
CA ASP A 613 17.09 3.55 21.25
C ASP A 613 18.43 3.33 20.51
N TRP A 614 18.83 2.07 20.37
CA TRP A 614 20.07 1.62 19.71
C TRP A 614 20.10 1.94 18.21
N HIS A 615 18.93 2.13 17.62
CA HIS A 615 18.77 2.49 16.23
C HIS A 615 19.14 3.96 15.92
N GLU A 616 19.35 4.80 16.92
CA GLU A 616 19.55 6.25 16.73
C GLU A 616 21.02 6.66 16.48
N GLY A 617 21.83 5.81 15.85
CA GLY A 617 23.21 6.13 15.45
C GLY A 617 23.33 7.41 14.62
N GLY A 618 22.34 7.71 13.77
CA GLY A 618 22.30 8.98 13.05
C GLY A 618 22.09 10.21 13.94
N LYS A 619 21.43 10.07 15.12
CA LYS A 619 21.38 11.14 16.14
C LYS A 619 22.72 11.29 16.83
N LEU A 620 23.37 10.19 17.16
CA LEU A 620 24.70 10.20 17.79
C LEU A 620 25.70 10.96 16.92
N MET A 621 25.71 10.66 15.62
CA MET A 621 26.51 11.37 14.61
C MET A 621 26.18 12.87 14.54
N GLY A 622 24.89 13.23 14.65
CA GLY A 622 24.46 14.63 14.63
C GLY A 622 24.74 15.41 15.91
N LEU A 623 24.86 14.71 17.05
CA LEU A 623 25.17 15.30 18.35
C LEU A 623 26.68 15.53 18.53
N ALA A 624 27.52 14.67 17.94
CA ALA A 624 28.97 14.71 18.08
C ALA A 624 29.62 16.08 17.81
N PRO A 625 29.22 16.88 16.80
CA PRO A 625 29.80 18.20 16.53
C PRO A 625 29.62 19.23 17.66
N TYR A 626 28.68 19.01 18.59
CA TYR A 626 28.46 19.90 19.74
C TYR A 626 29.43 19.61 20.90
N GLY A 627 30.10 18.46 20.88
CA GLY A 627 31.03 18.05 21.91
C GLY A 627 32.49 18.25 21.53
N GLN A 628 33.35 18.08 22.52
CA GLN A 628 34.81 18.02 22.38
C GLN A 628 35.30 16.63 22.82
N PRO A 629 35.91 15.83 21.93
CA PRO A 629 36.42 14.50 22.27
C PRO A 629 37.40 14.49 23.45
N GLU A 630 38.17 15.58 23.60
CA GLU A 630 39.21 15.73 24.62
C GLU A 630 38.62 15.79 26.05
N ALA A 631 37.39 16.29 26.19
CA ALA A 631 36.68 16.34 27.47
C ALA A 631 36.30 14.95 28.01
N CYS A 632 36.28 13.93 27.15
CA CYS A 632 36.09 12.52 27.52
C CYS A 632 37.37 11.71 27.26
N SER A 633 38.51 12.19 27.77
CA SER A 633 39.81 11.52 27.65
C SER A 633 40.12 10.56 28.80
N PRO A 634 41.02 9.58 28.58
CA PRO A 634 41.67 9.21 27.32
C PRO A 634 40.74 8.41 26.39
N SER A 635 41.24 8.01 25.22
CA SER A 635 40.52 7.17 24.25
C SER A 635 39.91 5.92 24.88
N PHE A 636 38.76 5.50 24.35
CA PHE A 636 38.16 4.21 24.67
C PHE A 636 38.71 3.07 23.81
N LEU A 637 39.63 3.33 22.88
CA LEU A 637 40.27 2.29 22.09
C LEU A 637 41.44 1.64 22.83
N GLU A 638 41.61 0.34 22.59
CA GLU A 638 42.74 -0.48 22.97
C GLU A 638 43.16 -1.36 21.79
N ARG A 639 44.33 -2.01 21.85
CA ARG A 639 44.74 -2.98 20.83
C ARG A 639 44.29 -4.39 21.22
N ASP A 640 43.64 -5.09 20.29
CA ASP A 640 43.31 -6.51 20.43
C ASP A 640 44.56 -7.41 20.29
N SER A 641 44.38 -8.73 20.41
CA SER A 641 45.48 -9.70 20.25
C SER A 641 46.10 -9.73 18.85
N ASN A 642 45.41 -9.18 17.84
CA ASN A 642 45.88 -9.06 16.46
C ASN A 642 46.47 -7.66 16.17
N GLY A 643 46.53 -6.78 17.18
CA GLY A 643 47.03 -5.41 17.06
C GLY A 643 46.03 -4.40 16.47
N ASN A 644 44.77 -4.77 16.25
CA ASN A 644 43.73 -3.87 15.77
C ASN A 644 43.21 -2.97 16.89
N LEU A 645 42.91 -1.71 16.58
CA LEU A 645 42.17 -0.84 17.50
C LEU A 645 40.74 -1.33 17.71
N GLN A 646 40.31 -1.56 18.94
CA GLN A 646 38.93 -1.94 19.29
C GLN A 646 38.46 -1.13 20.49
N PHE A 647 37.14 -1.02 20.68
CA PHE A 647 36.59 -0.38 21.86
C PHE A 647 36.80 -1.26 23.11
N SER A 648 37.36 -0.67 24.15
CA SER A 648 37.45 -1.24 25.49
C SER A 648 36.11 -1.13 26.24
N VAL A 649 35.92 -1.97 27.25
CA VAL A 649 34.75 -1.91 28.16
C VAL A 649 34.72 -0.67 29.05
N ARG A 650 35.77 0.17 29.03
CA ARG A 650 35.91 1.36 29.87
C ARG A 650 34.78 2.35 29.71
N TRP A 651 34.27 2.55 28.48
CA TRP A 651 33.18 3.48 28.24
C TRP A 651 31.94 3.07 29.06
N LYS A 652 31.64 1.77 29.14
CA LYS A 652 30.51 1.25 29.94
C LYS A 652 30.72 1.49 31.42
N GLN A 653 31.94 1.26 31.92
CA GLN A 653 32.27 1.44 33.34
C GLN A 653 32.07 2.89 33.77
N LEU A 654 32.49 3.85 32.94
CA LEU A 654 32.35 5.28 33.23
C LEU A 654 30.90 5.77 33.09
N PHE A 655 30.14 5.20 32.15
CA PHE A 655 28.78 5.62 31.83
C PHE A 655 27.73 4.54 32.21
N CYS A 656 27.95 3.84 33.34
CA CYS A 656 27.03 2.79 33.82
C CYS A 656 25.83 3.30 34.63
N LYS A 657 25.95 4.50 35.23
CA LYS A 657 24.90 5.11 36.05
C LYS A 657 24.29 6.31 35.35
N ALA A 658 23.21 6.10 34.60
CA ALA A 658 22.27 7.18 34.31
C ALA A 658 20.89 6.66 33.90
N ILE A 659 20.04 6.37 34.88
CA ILE A 659 18.58 6.39 34.70
C ILE A 659 18.15 7.79 35.10
N GLY A 660 17.76 8.63 34.12
CA GLY A 660 17.24 9.98 34.38
C GLY A 660 17.81 11.13 33.54
N ILE A 661 18.62 10.88 32.50
CA ILE A 661 19.12 11.95 31.61
C ILE A 661 17.93 12.55 30.86
N LYS A 662 17.63 13.83 31.12
CA LYS A 662 16.53 14.55 30.49
C LYS A 662 16.93 15.19 29.15
N ASN A 663 18.22 15.53 28.97
CA ASN A 663 18.71 16.25 27.79
C ASN A 663 19.93 15.55 27.14
N PRO A 664 19.83 15.08 25.88
CA PRO A 664 20.96 14.50 25.15
C PRO A 664 22.19 15.41 25.03
N MET A 665 22.01 16.73 25.07
CA MET A 665 23.12 17.69 24.92
C MET A 665 24.18 17.55 26.02
N ASP A 666 23.80 17.10 27.21
CA ASP A 666 24.72 16.88 28.35
C ASP A 666 25.76 15.78 28.05
N LEU A 667 25.50 14.95 27.04
CA LEU A 667 26.36 13.85 26.60
C LEU A 667 27.06 14.12 25.26
N CYS A 668 27.06 15.36 24.77
CA CYS A 668 27.69 15.70 23.49
C CYS A 668 29.19 15.35 23.46
N HIS A 669 29.91 15.52 24.58
CA HIS A 669 31.32 15.14 24.69
C HIS A 669 31.55 13.62 24.53
N LEU A 670 30.64 12.80 25.09
CA LEU A 670 30.68 11.35 24.90
C LEU A 670 30.42 10.99 23.44
N ALA A 671 29.40 11.61 22.81
CA ALA A 671 29.11 11.41 21.40
C ALA A 671 30.33 11.77 20.52
N ALA A 672 30.98 12.90 20.79
CA ALA A 672 32.18 13.35 20.10
C ALA A 672 33.35 12.37 20.26
N ARG A 673 33.59 11.86 21.47
CA ARG A 673 34.63 10.86 21.74
C ARG A 673 34.41 9.56 20.98
N ILE A 674 33.19 9.01 21.06
CA ILE A 674 32.83 7.75 20.40
C ILE A 674 32.91 7.88 18.88
N GLN A 675 32.49 9.02 18.34
CA GLN A 675 32.62 9.33 16.92
C GLN A 675 34.10 9.38 16.49
N ARG A 676 34.97 10.07 17.25
CA ARG A 676 36.42 10.11 16.97
C ARG A 676 37.08 8.74 17.04
N ASP A 677 36.78 7.96 18.07
CA ASP A 677 37.30 6.60 18.24
C ASP A 677 36.87 5.67 17.10
N LEU A 678 35.61 5.74 16.68
CA LEU A 678 35.12 4.97 15.53
C LEU A 678 35.90 5.30 14.25
N GLU A 679 36.10 6.60 13.99
CA GLU A 679 36.85 7.05 12.82
C GLU A 679 38.32 6.58 12.85
N ASP A 680 39.00 6.67 14.00
CA ASP A 680 40.39 6.25 14.14
C ASP A 680 40.55 4.74 13.90
N ALA A 681 39.65 3.93 14.46
CA ALA A 681 39.66 2.48 14.31
C ALA A 681 39.39 2.03 12.86
N LEU A 682 38.46 2.70 12.15
CA LEU A 682 38.15 2.40 10.76
C LEU A 682 39.22 2.91 9.79
N LEU A 683 39.86 4.04 10.09
CA LEU A 683 40.96 4.55 9.28
C LEU A 683 42.17 3.59 9.29
N GLU A 684 42.50 3.01 10.46
CA GLU A 684 43.54 1.98 10.56
C GLU A 684 43.19 0.75 9.71
N ARG A 685 41.95 0.26 9.81
CA ARG A 685 41.44 -0.88 9.02
C ARG A 685 41.49 -0.62 7.52
N MET A 686 41.00 0.54 7.08
CA MET A 686 40.98 0.89 5.66
C MET A 686 42.39 0.99 5.07
N ARG A 687 43.36 1.52 5.82
CA ARG A 687 44.78 1.52 5.39
C ARG A 687 45.32 0.11 5.22
N ARG A 688 45.00 -0.81 6.14
CA ARG A 688 45.37 -2.24 6.01
C ARG A 688 44.70 -2.88 4.80
N VAL A 689 43.43 -2.56 4.50
CA VAL A 689 42.75 -3.06 3.29
C VAL A 689 43.49 -2.63 2.02
N ILE A 690 43.88 -1.37 1.92
CA ILE A 690 44.65 -0.85 0.77
C ILE A 690 46.02 -1.52 0.68
N GLU A 691 46.70 -1.71 1.81
CA GLU A 691 48.00 -2.40 1.87
C GLU A 691 47.91 -3.88 1.43
N GLN A 692 46.88 -4.60 1.91
CA GLN A 692 46.69 -6.03 1.64
C GLN A 692 46.19 -6.31 0.22
N THR A 693 45.36 -5.43 -0.34
CA THR A 693 44.75 -5.62 -1.66
C THR A 693 45.52 -4.94 -2.78
N GLY A 694 46.28 -3.88 -2.47
CA GLY A 694 46.88 -2.98 -3.46
C GLY A 694 45.88 -2.10 -4.21
N LEU A 695 44.58 -2.25 -3.97
CA LEU A 695 43.51 -1.54 -4.69
C LEU A 695 43.18 -0.21 -4.00
N ARG A 696 42.90 0.81 -4.82
CA ARG A 696 42.49 2.16 -4.36
C ARG A 696 41.10 2.58 -4.81
N ASN A 697 40.42 1.72 -5.56
CA ASN A 697 38.99 1.80 -5.80
C ASN A 697 38.31 1.00 -4.70
N ILE A 698 37.68 1.70 -3.76
CA ILE A 698 37.07 1.10 -2.57
C ILE A 698 35.56 1.16 -2.69
N VAL A 699 34.92 0.01 -2.49
CA VAL A 699 33.48 -0.10 -2.24
C VAL A 699 33.28 -0.29 -0.75
N TYR A 700 32.47 0.54 -0.11
CA TYR A 700 32.20 0.49 1.33
C TYR A 700 30.71 0.27 1.62
N THR A 701 30.40 -0.65 2.53
CA THR A 701 29.02 -1.06 2.88
C THR A 701 28.94 -1.63 4.30
N GLY A 702 27.74 -2.03 4.73
CA GLY A 702 27.39 -2.40 6.10
C GLY A 702 26.85 -1.21 6.89
N GLY A 703 26.15 -1.44 8.00
CA GLY A 703 25.41 -0.38 8.72
C GLY A 703 26.27 0.81 9.15
N ILE A 704 27.58 0.60 9.39
CA ILE A 704 28.53 1.66 9.75
C ILE A 704 28.79 2.61 8.57
N ALA A 705 28.69 2.13 7.32
CA ALA A 705 28.93 2.93 6.13
C ALA A 705 27.90 4.06 5.91
N LEU A 706 26.80 4.07 6.67
CA LEU A 706 25.88 5.22 6.74
C LEU A 706 26.45 6.40 7.55
N ASN A 707 27.59 6.22 8.24
CA ASN A 707 28.30 7.27 8.95
C ASN A 707 29.09 8.15 7.96
N SER A 708 28.44 9.22 7.51
CA SER A 708 28.98 10.14 6.50
C SER A 708 30.20 10.94 6.95
N VAL A 709 30.46 11.02 8.27
CA VAL A 709 31.66 11.67 8.82
C VAL A 709 32.87 10.76 8.62
N VAL A 710 32.73 9.47 8.97
CA VAL A 710 33.74 8.44 8.70
C VAL A 710 34.06 8.38 7.21
N ASN A 711 33.04 8.30 6.35
CA ASN A 711 33.22 8.19 4.89
C ASN A 711 34.11 9.29 4.32
N GLN A 712 33.87 10.55 4.73
CA GLN A 712 34.70 11.66 4.27
C GLN A 712 36.14 11.52 4.77
N ARG A 713 36.34 11.14 6.03
CA ARG A 713 37.68 10.99 6.59
C ARG A 713 38.46 9.85 5.90
N LEU A 714 37.82 8.72 5.63
CA LEU A 714 38.42 7.62 4.88
C LEU A 714 38.85 8.07 3.48
N LYS A 715 37.95 8.76 2.75
CA LYS A 715 38.26 9.30 1.41
C LYS A 715 39.46 10.25 1.43
N ALA A 716 39.58 11.10 2.45
CA ALA A 716 40.64 12.10 2.55
C ALA A 716 41.98 11.53 3.05
N GLU A 717 41.99 10.58 3.99
CA GLU A 717 43.18 10.21 4.76
C GLU A 717 43.67 8.76 4.57
N ALA A 718 42.86 7.87 4.03
CA ALA A 718 43.25 6.46 3.86
C ALA A 718 44.07 6.20 2.59
N GLY A 719 44.09 7.15 1.64
CA GLY A 719 44.72 6.98 0.33
C GLY A 719 43.79 6.35 -0.72
N ILE A 720 42.48 6.60 -0.62
CA ILE A 720 41.48 6.13 -1.58
C ILE A 720 41.45 7.07 -2.79
N ASN A 721 41.50 6.49 -4.00
CA ASN A 721 41.32 7.26 -5.23
C ASN A 721 39.84 7.52 -5.47
N GLN A 722 39.05 6.45 -5.52
CA GLN A 722 37.62 6.46 -5.77
C GLN A 722 36.91 5.67 -4.68
N LEU A 723 35.93 6.30 -4.02
CA LEU A 723 35.12 5.67 -2.97
C LEU A 723 33.68 5.56 -3.48
N PHE A 724 33.14 4.35 -3.48
CA PHE A 724 31.70 4.13 -3.67
C PHE A 724 31.11 3.63 -2.36
N VAL A 725 30.01 4.25 -1.92
CA VAL A 725 29.25 3.79 -0.75
C VAL A 725 27.81 3.55 -1.21
N LEU A 726 27.29 2.35 -0.94
CA LEU A 726 25.93 2.00 -1.33
C LEU A 726 24.91 2.90 -0.59
N PRO A 727 23.97 3.59 -1.26
CA PRO A 727 22.97 4.43 -0.60
C PRO A 727 22.17 3.69 0.48
N ALA A 728 21.79 2.45 0.20
CA ALA A 728 21.15 1.52 1.12
C ALA A 728 22.15 0.59 1.83
N SER A 729 23.25 1.12 2.39
CA SER A 729 24.27 0.30 3.09
C SER A 729 23.78 -0.40 4.37
N SER A 730 22.57 -0.09 4.87
CA SER A 730 21.97 -0.90 5.95
C SER A 730 21.49 -2.25 5.40
N ASP A 731 20.84 -3.05 6.25
CA ASP A 731 20.37 -4.38 5.86
C ASP A 731 19.36 -4.34 4.71
N ALA A 732 18.74 -3.21 4.39
CA ALA A 732 17.94 -3.06 3.18
C ALA A 732 18.74 -3.42 1.89
N GLY A 733 20.02 -3.02 1.81
CA GLY A 733 20.89 -3.29 0.65
C GLY A 733 21.17 -4.77 0.40
N ILE A 734 20.96 -5.62 1.40
CA ILE A 734 21.13 -7.07 1.30
C ILE A 734 20.16 -7.67 0.29
N ALA A 735 19.00 -7.07 0.04
CA ALA A 735 18.08 -7.57 -0.99
C ALA A 735 18.78 -7.58 -2.36
N ILE A 736 19.44 -6.47 -2.72
CA ILE A 736 20.27 -6.36 -3.94
C ILE A 736 21.41 -7.39 -3.88
N GLY A 737 22.07 -7.49 -2.73
CA GLY A 737 23.14 -8.43 -2.49
C GLY A 737 22.78 -9.90 -2.71
N ALA A 738 21.62 -10.31 -2.21
CA ALA A 738 21.11 -11.66 -2.35
C ALA A 738 20.80 -11.98 -3.80
N ALA A 739 20.08 -11.10 -4.50
CA ALA A 739 19.81 -11.28 -5.92
C ALA A 739 21.10 -11.31 -6.77
N ALA A 740 22.06 -10.43 -6.47
CA ALA A 740 23.33 -10.37 -7.19
C ALA A 740 24.20 -11.62 -6.94
N ALA A 741 24.23 -12.13 -5.70
CA ALA A 741 24.92 -13.36 -5.35
C ALA A 741 24.28 -14.58 -6.02
N ALA A 742 22.94 -14.61 -6.10
CA ALA A 742 22.21 -15.62 -6.87
C ALA A 742 22.52 -15.54 -8.37
N ASN A 743 22.53 -14.34 -8.95
CA ASN A 743 22.93 -14.15 -10.34
C ASN A 743 24.34 -14.69 -10.60
N TYR A 744 25.30 -14.39 -9.71
CA TYR A 744 26.65 -14.96 -9.77
C TYR A 744 26.65 -16.48 -9.63
N ARG A 745 25.89 -17.05 -8.67
CA ARG A 745 25.81 -18.51 -8.48
C ARG A 745 25.34 -19.24 -9.73
N ILE A 746 24.45 -18.61 -10.51
CA ILE A 746 23.84 -19.18 -11.71
C ILE A 746 24.72 -18.97 -12.95
N THR A 747 25.32 -17.78 -13.08
CA THR A 747 26.06 -17.38 -14.30
C THR A 747 27.57 -17.52 -14.19
N ASN A 748 28.09 -17.72 -12.97
CA ASN A 748 29.51 -17.70 -12.62
C ASN A 748 30.24 -16.42 -13.10
N SER A 749 29.53 -15.29 -13.07
CA SER A 749 30.01 -13.98 -13.50
C SER A 749 29.47 -12.88 -12.60
N THR A 750 30.30 -11.88 -12.32
CA THR A 750 29.88 -10.64 -11.63
C THR A 750 29.65 -9.49 -12.61
N GLU A 751 29.73 -9.77 -13.92
CA GLU A 751 29.34 -8.81 -14.95
C GLU A 751 27.87 -8.42 -14.79
N ARG A 752 27.60 -7.15 -15.03
CA ARG A 752 26.33 -6.51 -14.76
C ARG A 752 26.16 -5.26 -15.61
N GLU A 753 24.92 -4.85 -15.81
CA GLU A 753 24.63 -3.51 -16.33
C GLU A 753 24.97 -2.46 -15.26
N PHE A 754 25.49 -1.31 -15.69
CA PHE A 754 25.87 -0.24 -14.77
C PHE A 754 24.64 0.30 -14.03
N PHE A 755 24.75 0.38 -12.71
CA PHE A 755 23.76 0.99 -11.83
C PHE A 755 23.81 2.52 -11.95
N GLU A 756 22.92 3.10 -12.76
CA GLU A 756 22.93 4.53 -13.03
C GLU A 756 22.42 5.38 -11.84
N SER A 757 21.45 4.89 -11.05
CA SER A 757 20.88 5.62 -9.91
C SER A 757 20.15 4.71 -8.92
N ASP A 758 19.95 5.20 -7.69
CA ASP A 758 19.20 4.51 -6.64
C ASP A 758 17.68 4.74 -6.68
N PHE A 759 17.16 5.35 -7.76
CA PHE A 759 15.74 5.52 -8.00
C PHE A 759 15.10 4.20 -8.45
N LEU A 760 14.92 3.28 -7.49
CA LEU A 760 14.50 1.90 -7.72
C LEU A 760 13.03 1.62 -7.36
N GLY A 761 12.31 2.60 -6.81
CA GLY A 761 10.89 2.48 -6.54
C GLY A 761 10.01 2.36 -7.78
N TYR A 762 8.71 2.37 -7.55
CA TYR A 762 7.66 2.37 -8.55
C TYR A 762 7.55 3.77 -9.19
N GLU A 763 7.32 3.79 -10.49
CA GLU A 763 7.06 5.02 -11.22
C GLU A 763 5.55 5.26 -11.31
N TYR A 764 5.08 6.26 -10.57
CA TYR A 764 3.68 6.66 -10.59
C TYR A 764 3.35 7.43 -11.86
N ARG A 765 2.15 7.19 -12.39
CA ARG A 765 1.63 7.84 -13.60
C ARG A 765 0.82 9.07 -13.21
N GLU A 766 0.57 9.94 -14.18
CA GLU A 766 -0.24 11.14 -13.98
C GLU A 766 -1.63 10.81 -13.41
N CYS A 767 -2.28 9.72 -13.85
CA CYS A 767 -3.56 9.29 -13.29
C CYS A 767 -3.48 8.98 -11.78
N ASP A 768 -2.36 8.44 -11.30
CA ASP A 768 -2.17 8.10 -9.90
C ASP A 768 -2.04 9.39 -9.06
N TYR A 769 -1.45 10.45 -9.63
CA TYR A 769 -1.39 11.79 -9.01
C TYR A 769 -2.78 12.43 -8.95
N GLN A 770 -3.53 12.39 -10.05
CA GLN A 770 -4.88 12.95 -10.10
C GLN A 770 -5.82 12.23 -9.13
N THR A 771 -5.73 10.91 -8.99
CA THR A 771 -6.50 10.16 -7.98
C THR A 771 -6.17 10.60 -6.55
N ALA A 772 -4.89 10.82 -6.23
CA ALA A 772 -4.50 11.31 -4.91
C ALA A 772 -4.97 12.74 -4.63
N ILE A 773 -4.98 13.61 -5.64
CA ILE A 773 -5.52 14.98 -5.54
C ILE A 773 -7.03 14.94 -5.36
N ALA A 774 -7.75 14.14 -6.15
CA ALA A 774 -9.21 14.02 -6.12
C ALA A 774 -9.73 13.59 -4.73
N ALA A 775 -8.99 12.76 -4.00
CA ALA A 775 -9.32 12.37 -2.63
C ALA A 775 -9.46 13.55 -1.65
N TYR A 776 -8.87 14.72 -1.98
CA TYR A 776 -8.91 15.93 -1.16
C TYR A 776 -9.21 17.20 -1.98
N GLU A 777 -9.91 17.09 -3.11
CA GLU A 777 -10.12 18.21 -4.05
C GLU A 777 -10.72 19.46 -3.39
N THR A 778 -11.61 19.28 -2.41
CA THR A 778 -12.27 20.35 -1.67
C THR A 778 -11.31 21.18 -0.81
N SER A 779 -10.15 20.61 -0.45
CA SER A 779 -9.12 21.24 0.39
C SER A 779 -7.85 21.64 -0.37
N LEU A 780 -7.82 21.44 -1.69
CA LEU A 780 -6.63 21.65 -2.52
C LEU A 780 -6.90 22.64 -3.66
N LYS A 781 -5.85 23.36 -4.05
CA LYS A 781 -5.77 24.16 -5.28
C LYS A 781 -4.63 23.59 -6.12
N CYS A 782 -4.86 23.39 -7.41
CA CYS A 782 -3.87 22.82 -8.32
C CYS A 782 -3.51 23.82 -9.41
N GLU A 783 -2.22 23.90 -9.73
CA GLU A 783 -1.62 24.74 -10.77
C GLU A 783 -0.65 23.87 -11.59
N GLU A 784 -0.35 24.25 -12.83
CA GLU A 784 0.71 23.57 -13.60
C GLU A 784 2.09 23.94 -13.02
N VAL A 785 3.03 23.00 -12.99
CA VAL A 785 4.37 23.28 -12.46
C VAL A 785 5.16 24.15 -13.42
N ASN A 786 5.50 25.35 -12.96
CA ASN A 786 6.52 26.20 -13.56
C ASN A 786 7.72 26.31 -12.60
N ILE A 787 8.90 25.90 -13.06
CA ILE A 787 10.13 25.89 -12.23
C ILE A 787 10.52 27.29 -11.75
N ALA A 788 10.27 28.34 -12.53
CA ALA A 788 10.55 29.71 -12.12
C ALA A 788 9.68 30.14 -10.93
N ASP A 789 8.41 29.74 -10.93
CA ASP A 789 7.45 30.04 -9.86
C ASP A 789 7.79 29.26 -8.59
N VAL A 790 8.21 28.00 -8.74
CA VAL A 790 8.71 27.20 -7.60
C VAL A 790 9.98 27.84 -7.01
N ALA A 791 10.91 28.31 -7.85
CA ALA A 791 12.11 29.00 -7.40
C ALA A 791 11.78 30.30 -6.65
N GLU A 792 10.79 31.06 -7.12
CA GLU A 792 10.29 32.27 -6.44
C GLU A 792 9.67 31.96 -5.08
N ARG A 793 8.84 30.92 -5.02
CA ARG A 793 8.25 30.45 -3.76
C ARG A 793 9.33 30.07 -2.73
N LEU A 794 10.37 29.35 -3.16
CA LEU A 794 11.51 29.03 -2.30
C LEU A 794 12.26 30.29 -1.84
N GLU A 795 12.49 31.24 -2.75
CA GLU A 795 13.18 32.51 -2.45
C GLU A 795 12.46 33.31 -1.35
N VAL A 796 11.12 33.36 -1.37
CA VAL A 796 10.32 34.04 -0.34
C VAL A 796 10.15 33.20 0.94
N GLY A 797 10.84 32.06 1.05
CA GLY A 797 10.89 31.23 2.25
C GLY A 797 9.82 30.15 2.36
N GLN A 798 9.07 29.86 1.28
CA GLN A 798 8.14 28.72 1.29
C GLN A 798 8.90 27.39 1.32
N ILE A 799 8.32 26.40 1.99
CA ILE A 799 8.88 25.06 2.11
C ILE A 799 8.03 24.11 1.27
N ILE A 800 8.65 23.47 0.30
CA ILE A 800 7.97 22.77 -0.79
C ILE A 800 8.27 21.28 -0.71
N GLY A 801 7.22 20.46 -0.68
CA GLY A 801 7.34 19.02 -0.90
C GLY A 801 7.59 18.74 -2.39
N TRP A 802 8.43 17.77 -2.70
CA TRP A 802 8.82 17.43 -4.06
C TRP A 802 8.71 15.93 -4.26
N PHE A 803 7.70 15.54 -5.05
CA PHE A 803 7.35 14.16 -5.36
C PHE A 803 7.33 13.96 -6.87
N GLU A 804 8.29 13.21 -7.38
CA GLU A 804 8.33 12.81 -8.79
C GLU A 804 9.11 11.51 -8.99
N GLY A 805 8.92 10.87 -10.14
CA GLY A 805 9.69 9.70 -10.55
C GLY A 805 9.69 8.54 -9.54
N ARG A 806 10.68 7.66 -9.72
CA ARG A 806 10.90 6.45 -8.90
C ARG A 806 11.55 6.82 -7.57
N SER A 807 11.08 6.27 -6.45
CA SER A 807 11.64 6.61 -5.13
C SER A 807 13.07 6.11 -4.95
N GLU A 808 13.82 6.83 -4.10
CA GLU A 808 15.17 6.51 -3.65
C GLU A 808 15.19 5.20 -2.82
N PHE A 809 16.18 4.34 -3.06
CA PHE A 809 16.41 3.16 -2.25
C PHE A 809 17.47 3.43 -1.18
N GLY A 810 17.00 3.59 0.06
CA GLY A 810 17.85 3.87 1.22
C GLY A 810 17.23 4.93 2.15
N PRO A 811 17.94 5.32 3.21
CA PRO A 811 17.39 6.16 4.27
C PRO A 811 17.38 7.66 3.94
N ARG A 812 17.85 8.08 2.76
CA ARG A 812 18.01 9.49 2.37
C ARG A 812 17.06 9.82 1.22
N ALA A 813 16.41 10.97 1.29
CA ALA A 813 15.77 11.53 0.10
C ALA A 813 16.82 12.30 -0.70
N LEU A 814 16.80 12.08 -2.01
CA LEU A 814 17.79 12.54 -2.97
C LEU A 814 17.12 13.29 -4.13
N GLY A 815 15.90 13.78 -3.94
CA GLY A 815 15.24 14.69 -4.87
C GLY A 815 13.96 14.15 -5.49
N HIS A 816 13.52 12.93 -5.16
CA HIS A 816 12.25 12.38 -5.66
C HIS A 816 11.18 12.24 -4.56
N ARG A 817 11.59 12.12 -3.29
CA ARG A 817 10.69 12.16 -2.13
C ARG A 817 11.23 13.15 -1.10
N SER A 818 11.33 14.42 -1.49
CA SER A 818 12.10 15.45 -0.80
C SER A 818 11.24 16.60 -0.26
N ILE A 819 11.76 17.28 0.76
CA ILE A 819 11.30 18.60 1.18
C ILE A 819 12.43 19.58 0.88
N LEU A 820 12.13 20.60 0.08
CA LEU A 820 13.06 21.61 -0.39
C LEU A 820 12.77 22.96 0.27
N ALA A 821 13.83 23.69 0.63
CA ALA A 821 13.72 25.01 1.26
C ALA A 821 14.98 25.86 1.06
N ASP A 822 14.88 27.16 1.30
CA ASP A 822 15.99 28.11 1.23
C ASP A 822 16.98 27.94 2.41
N PRO A 823 18.28 27.69 2.16
CA PRO A 823 19.28 27.47 3.21
C PRO A 823 19.86 28.76 3.82
N ARG A 824 19.55 29.94 3.25
CA ARG A 824 20.23 31.19 3.59
C ARG A 824 19.85 31.73 4.97
N ASN A 825 18.63 31.47 5.43
CA ASN A 825 18.14 31.88 6.75
C ASN A 825 18.14 30.72 7.75
N LYS A 826 18.81 30.89 8.90
CA LYS A 826 18.82 29.91 10.00
C LYS A 826 17.42 29.61 10.55
N ASP A 827 16.48 30.54 10.49
CA ASP A 827 15.10 30.32 10.95
C ASP A 827 14.38 29.24 10.13
N THR A 828 14.78 29.03 8.87
CA THR A 828 14.27 27.91 8.06
C THR A 828 14.57 26.57 8.73
N TRP A 829 15.78 26.41 9.29
CA TRP A 829 16.16 25.20 10.01
C TRP A 829 15.30 25.00 11.28
N VAL A 830 15.02 26.08 12.02
CA VAL A 830 14.15 26.03 13.21
C VAL A 830 12.74 25.62 12.82
N TYR A 831 12.19 26.27 11.79
CA TYR A 831 10.83 26.06 11.32
C TYR A 831 10.62 24.63 10.85
N ILE A 832 11.50 24.09 10.00
CA ILE A 832 11.36 22.72 9.50
C ILE A 832 11.42 21.72 10.66
N ASN A 833 12.35 21.86 11.61
CA ASN A 833 12.46 20.93 12.73
C ASN A 833 11.23 20.97 13.66
N GLN A 834 10.68 22.16 13.95
CA GLN A 834 9.58 22.33 14.89
C GLN A 834 8.18 22.12 14.28
N ARG A 835 7.94 22.65 13.07
CA ARG A 835 6.59 22.75 12.46
C ARG A 835 6.31 21.69 11.41
N ILE A 836 7.34 21.07 10.85
CA ILE A 836 7.18 20.04 9.80
C ILE A 836 7.64 18.68 10.32
N LYS A 837 8.83 18.62 10.92
CA LYS A 837 9.44 17.35 11.36
C LYS A 837 9.05 16.94 12.77
N PHE A 838 8.67 17.88 13.62
CA PHE A 838 8.36 17.66 15.04
C PHE A 838 9.50 16.94 15.79
N ARG A 839 10.75 17.39 15.61
CA ARG A 839 11.97 16.74 16.14
C ARG A 839 12.96 17.72 16.79
N GLU A 840 14.03 17.16 17.35
CA GLU A 840 15.02 17.84 18.20
C GLU A 840 15.80 18.96 17.48
N ASP A 841 16.27 19.95 18.24
CA ASP A 841 16.93 21.20 17.81
C ASP A 841 18.46 21.08 17.61
N PHE A 842 18.96 19.88 17.34
CA PHE A 842 20.36 19.69 16.95
C PHE A 842 20.50 18.86 15.66
N ARG A 843 19.37 18.46 15.04
CA ARG A 843 19.36 17.67 13.80
C ARG A 843 19.71 18.56 12.60
N PRO A 844 20.83 18.31 11.88
CA PRO A 844 21.17 19.11 10.70
C PRO A 844 20.30 18.76 9.49
N PHE A 845 20.29 19.65 8.50
CA PHE A 845 19.77 19.40 7.16
C PHE A 845 20.91 19.32 6.14
N ALA A 846 20.66 18.65 5.02
CA ALA A 846 21.65 18.47 3.96
C ALA A 846 21.45 19.55 2.88
N PRO A 847 22.52 20.16 2.35
CA PRO A 847 22.44 20.93 1.13
C PRO A 847 22.36 20.04 -0.11
N VAL A 848 21.61 20.49 -1.11
CA VAL A 848 21.62 19.96 -2.49
C VAL A 848 22.10 21.05 -3.44
N VAL A 849 23.02 20.72 -4.34
CA VAL A 849 23.74 21.67 -5.21
C VAL A 849 24.07 21.05 -6.57
N PRO A 850 24.05 21.81 -7.69
CA PRO A 850 24.53 21.30 -8.98
C PRO A 850 26.01 20.91 -8.92
N VAL A 851 26.37 19.78 -9.52
CA VAL A 851 27.75 19.25 -9.49
C VAL A 851 28.77 20.27 -10.03
N GLU A 852 28.36 21.09 -11.00
CA GLU A 852 29.21 22.05 -11.71
C GLU A 852 29.72 23.17 -10.81
N VAL A 853 29.02 23.45 -9.71
CA VAL A 853 29.35 24.55 -8.78
C VAL A 853 29.55 24.08 -7.34
N ALA A 854 29.42 22.79 -7.05
CA ALA A 854 29.54 22.24 -5.69
C ALA A 854 30.86 22.63 -5.01
N ALA A 855 32.00 22.52 -5.70
CA ALA A 855 33.33 22.84 -5.19
C ALA A 855 33.53 24.33 -4.85
N LYS A 856 32.65 25.22 -5.33
CA LYS A 856 32.63 26.65 -4.98
C LYS A 856 32.13 26.86 -3.55
N TYR A 857 31.20 26.04 -3.08
CA TYR A 857 30.55 26.21 -1.77
C TYR A 857 31.11 25.24 -0.71
N PHE A 858 31.56 24.06 -1.13
CA PHE A 858 32.01 22.98 -0.26
C PHE A 858 33.45 22.56 -0.60
N VAL A 859 34.20 22.07 0.40
CA VAL A 859 35.52 21.46 0.20
C VAL A 859 35.31 20.01 -0.26
N LEU A 860 35.14 19.85 -1.57
CA LEU A 860 34.79 18.59 -2.21
C LEU A 860 35.67 18.38 -3.45
N ASP A 861 36.24 17.17 -3.60
CA ASP A 861 37.15 16.75 -4.68
C ASP A 861 36.46 15.97 -5.81
N ASP A 862 35.33 15.32 -5.52
CA ASP A 862 34.52 14.53 -6.46
C ASP A 862 33.03 14.57 -6.08
N PRO A 863 32.10 14.22 -6.98
CA PRO A 863 30.67 14.26 -6.69
C PRO A 863 30.25 13.47 -5.42
N SER A 864 29.22 13.96 -4.73
CA SER A 864 28.61 13.30 -3.56
C SER A 864 27.10 13.16 -3.78
N PRO A 865 26.64 12.26 -4.67
CA PRO A 865 25.24 12.20 -5.09
C PRO A 865 24.28 11.68 -4.01
N TYR A 866 24.78 10.99 -2.97
CA TYR A 866 23.95 10.20 -2.05
C TYR A 866 23.85 10.76 -0.62
N MET A 867 24.35 11.98 -0.36
CA MET A 867 24.44 12.54 1.00
C MET A 867 25.22 11.66 2.00
N LEU A 868 26.24 10.95 1.52
CA LEU A 868 27.07 10.03 2.31
C LEU A 868 28.45 10.61 2.67
N ARG A 869 28.70 11.89 2.42
CA ARG A 869 29.92 12.61 2.80
C ARG A 869 29.58 13.90 3.55
N VAL A 870 30.16 14.10 4.73
CA VAL A 870 30.12 15.36 5.48
C VAL A 870 31.40 16.12 5.23
N VAL A 871 31.31 17.27 4.59
CA VAL A 871 32.47 18.06 4.14
C VAL A 871 32.43 19.48 4.70
N PRO A 872 33.59 20.14 4.85
CA PRO A 872 33.62 21.55 5.26
C PRO A 872 32.88 22.46 4.25
N VAL A 873 32.04 23.35 4.77
CA VAL A 873 31.53 24.51 4.02
C VAL A 873 32.64 25.55 3.96
N ARG A 874 32.90 26.10 2.77
CA ARG A 874 33.93 27.13 2.61
C ARG A 874 33.59 28.36 3.47
N LEU A 875 34.60 28.90 4.12
CA LEU A 875 34.46 29.92 5.18
C LEU A 875 33.52 31.08 4.80
N GLN A 876 33.69 31.63 3.59
CA GLN A 876 32.90 32.75 3.06
C GLN A 876 31.40 32.47 2.82
N TYR A 877 30.98 31.21 2.89
CA TYR A 877 29.59 30.79 2.68
C TYR A 877 28.92 30.24 3.95
N ARG A 878 29.66 30.04 5.06
CA ARG A 878 29.09 29.47 6.30
C ARG A 878 27.92 30.28 6.84
N GLU A 879 28.06 31.60 6.89
CA GLU A 879 26.98 32.49 7.32
C GLU A 879 25.86 32.58 6.27
N LYS A 880 26.21 32.55 4.98
CA LYS A 880 25.25 32.63 3.86
C LYS A 880 24.43 31.35 3.65
N LEU A 881 24.83 30.25 4.28
CA LEU A 881 24.20 28.93 4.21
C LEU A 881 23.94 28.40 5.63
N ALA A 882 23.51 29.28 6.53
CA ALA A 882 23.43 29.00 7.95
C ALA A 882 22.51 27.82 8.31
N ALA A 883 21.44 27.57 7.54
CA ALA A 883 20.50 26.48 7.84
C ALA A 883 21.01 25.07 7.52
N ILE A 884 22.06 24.97 6.70
CA ILE A 884 22.70 23.69 6.33
C ILE A 884 24.11 23.53 6.91
N THR A 885 24.67 24.59 7.49
CA THR A 885 26.02 24.58 8.06
C THR A 885 25.93 24.10 9.51
N HIS A 886 26.59 22.99 9.80
CA HIS A 886 26.72 22.43 11.14
C HIS A 886 27.53 23.36 12.04
N VAL A 887 27.47 23.14 13.35
CA VAL A 887 28.20 23.96 14.35
C VAL A 887 29.72 23.96 14.17
N ASP A 888 30.29 22.90 13.59
CA ASP A 888 31.71 22.77 13.25
C ASP A 888 32.07 23.35 11.86
N GLY A 889 31.10 23.93 11.16
CA GLY A 889 31.28 24.50 9.81
C GLY A 889 31.25 23.47 8.67
N SER A 890 30.81 22.24 8.93
CA SER A 890 30.61 21.20 7.91
C SER A 890 29.16 21.13 7.41
N ALA A 891 28.92 20.37 6.34
CA ALA A 891 27.59 20.04 5.83
C ALA A 891 27.60 18.69 5.11
N ARG A 892 26.45 18.00 5.11
CA ARG A 892 26.28 16.69 4.46
C ARG A 892 25.73 16.84 3.04
N VAL A 893 26.60 16.87 2.03
CA VAL A 893 26.27 17.41 0.71
C VAL A 893 25.67 16.36 -0.23
N GLN A 894 24.64 16.77 -0.97
CA GLN A 894 24.17 16.12 -2.20
C GLN A 894 24.59 16.92 -3.44
N THR A 895 25.30 16.30 -4.38
CA THR A 895 25.52 16.87 -5.72
C THR A 895 24.50 16.35 -6.72
N VAL A 896 24.03 17.22 -7.61
CA VAL A 896 23.02 16.90 -8.61
C VAL A 896 23.60 17.03 -10.02
N GLU A 897 23.44 15.99 -10.82
CA GLU A 897 23.77 16.00 -12.25
C GLU A 897 22.52 16.16 -13.10
N LYS A 898 22.59 16.99 -14.15
CA LYS A 898 21.47 17.23 -15.06
C LYS A 898 20.94 15.96 -15.75
N LYS A 899 21.83 14.99 -16.04
CA LYS A 899 21.44 13.71 -16.67
C LYS A 899 20.52 12.88 -15.78
N ILE A 900 20.74 12.92 -14.46
CA ILE A 900 20.08 12.06 -13.49
C ILE A 900 18.82 12.72 -12.92
N LEU A 901 18.88 14.02 -12.63
CA LEU A 901 17.81 14.80 -11.98
C LEU A 901 17.60 16.13 -12.72
N PRO A 902 17.08 16.11 -13.96
CA PRO A 902 17.02 17.29 -14.82
C PRO A 902 16.17 18.43 -14.23
N ARG A 903 14.99 18.12 -13.66
CA ARG A 903 14.07 19.14 -13.11
C ARG A 903 14.60 19.76 -11.81
N LEU A 904 15.18 18.96 -10.93
CA LEU A 904 15.82 19.49 -9.73
C LEU A 904 17.08 20.31 -10.07
N HIS A 905 17.87 19.89 -11.06
CA HIS A 905 19.00 20.66 -11.57
C HIS A 905 18.56 22.02 -12.12
N GLU A 906 17.49 22.04 -12.92
CA GLU A 906 16.88 23.27 -13.43
C GLU A 906 16.39 24.18 -12.29
N LEU A 907 15.70 23.62 -11.29
CA LEU A 907 15.23 24.36 -10.12
C LEU A 907 16.39 25.00 -9.34
N LEU A 908 17.49 24.29 -9.15
CA LEU A 908 18.67 24.81 -8.45
C LEU A 908 19.27 26.01 -9.20
N TRP A 909 19.34 25.95 -10.53
CA TRP A 909 19.81 27.08 -11.34
C TRP A 909 18.81 28.24 -11.36
N ALA A 910 17.50 27.97 -11.46
CA ALA A 910 16.46 28.99 -11.40
C ALA A 910 16.50 29.75 -10.06
N PHE A 911 16.62 29.01 -8.95
CA PHE A 911 16.82 29.59 -7.62
C PHE A 911 18.15 30.35 -7.52
N GLY A 912 19.23 29.79 -8.07
CA GLY A 912 20.54 30.45 -8.11
C GLY A 912 20.57 31.75 -8.90
N ASN A 913 19.81 31.85 -9.99
CA ASN A 913 19.69 33.07 -10.79
C ASN A 913 18.99 34.21 -10.02
N LYS A 914 18.01 33.86 -9.17
CA LYS A 914 17.32 34.82 -8.29
C LYS A 914 18.19 35.23 -7.09
N THR A 915 18.85 34.26 -6.46
CA THR A 915 19.49 34.44 -5.14
C THR A 915 21.01 34.60 -5.16
N GLY A 916 21.65 34.30 -6.29
CA GLY A 916 23.11 34.17 -6.42
C GLY A 916 23.71 32.87 -5.85
N ILE A 917 22.88 31.98 -5.30
CA ILE A 917 23.31 30.74 -4.62
C ILE A 917 22.42 29.57 -5.08
N PRO A 918 22.88 28.69 -5.99
CA PRO A 918 22.14 27.52 -6.46
C PRO A 918 22.24 26.35 -5.46
N VAL A 919 21.89 26.61 -4.19
CA VAL A 919 21.90 25.61 -3.11
C VAL A 919 20.55 25.64 -2.42
N LEU A 920 19.95 24.48 -2.23
CA LEU A 920 18.73 24.31 -1.45
C LEU A 920 18.98 23.39 -0.24
N ILE A 921 18.13 23.49 0.77
CA ILE A 921 17.94 22.40 1.74
C ILE A 921 17.28 21.25 1.01
N ASN A 922 17.77 20.02 1.22
CA ASN A 922 17.05 18.80 0.92
C ASN A 922 16.95 17.93 2.19
N THR A 923 15.72 17.57 2.56
CA THR A 923 15.45 16.63 3.64
C THR A 923 14.35 15.65 3.24
N SER A 924 14.26 14.53 3.94
CA SER A 924 13.29 13.47 3.62
C SER A 924 11.85 13.98 3.60
N MET A 925 10.97 13.47 2.75
CA MET A 925 9.55 13.80 2.82
C MET A 925 8.84 12.87 3.81
N ASN A 926 8.86 13.26 5.09
CA ASN A 926 8.25 12.55 6.22
C ASN A 926 8.17 13.42 7.48
N VAL A 927 7.56 12.89 8.53
CA VAL A 927 7.56 13.41 9.92
C VAL A 927 8.38 12.49 10.84
N ARG A 928 8.65 12.93 12.08
CA ARG A 928 9.30 12.08 13.10
C ARG A 928 8.54 10.76 13.29
N GLY A 929 9.30 9.67 13.41
CA GLY A 929 8.76 8.34 13.64
C GLY A 929 8.17 7.65 12.39
N LYS A 930 8.02 8.36 11.27
CA LYS A 930 7.46 7.81 10.03
C LYS A 930 8.53 7.62 8.93
N PRO A 931 8.40 6.60 8.07
CA PRO A 931 9.23 6.42 6.87
C PRO A 931 9.01 7.53 5.84
N ILE A 932 9.94 7.69 4.89
CA ILE A 932 9.76 8.56 3.71
C ILE A 932 8.48 8.13 2.98
N VAL A 933 7.66 9.07 2.53
CA VAL A 933 6.44 8.77 1.75
C VAL A 933 6.79 8.01 0.48
N GLU A 934 5.96 7.04 0.11
CA GLU A 934 6.12 6.23 -1.09
C GLU A 934 5.08 6.59 -2.14
N THR A 935 3.81 6.72 -1.75
CA THR A 935 2.68 6.94 -2.69
C THR A 935 2.32 8.42 -2.84
N PRO A 936 1.69 8.82 -3.97
CA PRO A 936 1.15 10.17 -4.16
C PRO A 936 0.17 10.60 -3.06
N LEU A 937 -0.71 9.69 -2.63
CA LEU A 937 -1.67 9.93 -1.56
C LEU A 937 -0.96 10.30 -0.26
N GLN A 938 0.08 9.55 0.13
CA GLN A 938 0.87 9.85 1.33
C GLN A 938 1.56 11.23 1.25
N ALA A 939 1.95 11.66 0.04
CA ALA A 939 2.55 12.99 -0.16
C ALA A 939 1.51 14.11 0.02
N VAL A 940 0.29 13.94 -0.51
CA VAL A 940 -0.84 14.86 -0.32
C VAL A 940 -1.26 14.92 1.14
N GLU A 941 -1.36 13.77 1.81
CA GLU A 941 -1.68 13.69 3.24
C GLU A 941 -0.62 14.42 4.08
N LEU A 942 0.66 14.30 3.73
CA LEU A 942 1.74 15.03 4.39
C LEU A 942 1.61 16.55 4.17
N LEU A 943 1.24 17.00 2.97
CA LEU A 943 0.98 18.42 2.68
C LEU A 943 -0.11 18.98 3.60
N LEU A 944 -1.22 18.27 3.72
CA LEU A 944 -2.40 18.71 4.47
C LEU A 944 -2.21 18.65 6.00
N SER A 945 -1.45 17.68 6.47
CA SER A 945 -1.29 17.41 7.91
C SER A 945 -0.09 18.13 8.56
N THR A 946 0.72 18.82 7.75
CA THR A 946 1.89 19.59 8.18
C THR A 946 1.83 21.05 7.71
N HIS A 947 2.90 21.81 7.96
CA HIS A 947 3.05 23.19 7.52
C HIS A 947 3.77 23.34 6.17
N LEU A 948 3.85 22.28 5.36
CA LEU A 948 4.32 22.39 3.97
C LEU A 948 3.48 23.41 3.20
N SER A 949 4.15 24.28 2.44
CA SER A 949 3.51 25.40 1.74
C SER A 949 2.89 24.97 0.42
N ALA A 950 3.55 24.03 -0.27
CA ALA A 950 3.15 23.48 -1.55
C ALA A 950 3.73 22.06 -1.71
N LEU A 951 3.22 21.32 -2.67
CA LEU A 951 3.74 20.03 -3.12
C LEU A 951 3.83 20.03 -4.64
N VAL A 952 5.02 19.78 -5.19
CA VAL A 952 5.18 19.40 -6.59
C VAL A 952 4.89 17.91 -6.68
N LEU A 953 3.83 17.54 -7.40
CA LEU A 953 3.38 16.17 -7.64
C LEU A 953 3.37 15.92 -9.15
N GLY A 954 4.46 15.37 -9.66
CA GLY A 954 4.65 15.20 -11.11
C GLY A 954 4.61 16.54 -11.85
N SER A 955 3.62 16.72 -12.72
CA SER A 955 3.40 17.93 -13.51
C SER A 955 2.53 18.99 -12.79
N THR A 956 2.00 18.68 -11.60
CA THR A 956 1.05 19.52 -10.88
C THR A 956 1.66 20.13 -9.61
N LEU A 957 1.50 21.44 -9.42
CA LEU A 957 1.79 22.15 -8.18
C LEU A 957 0.51 22.17 -7.34
N VAL A 958 0.54 21.44 -6.24
CA VAL A 958 -0.58 21.28 -5.31
C VAL A 958 -0.39 22.20 -4.12
N LEU A 959 -1.38 23.05 -3.87
CA LEU A 959 -1.42 24.02 -2.79
C LEU A 959 -2.58 23.67 -1.84
N PRO A 960 -2.39 23.66 -0.52
CA PRO A 960 -3.51 23.56 0.40
C PRO A 960 -4.35 24.84 0.28
N LYS A 961 -5.68 24.72 0.20
CA LYS A 961 -6.57 25.89 0.33
C LYS A 961 -6.36 26.47 1.72
N ARG A 962 -5.94 27.73 1.78
CA ARG A 962 -5.70 28.47 3.01
C ARG A 962 -6.49 29.75 2.95
N ILE A 963 -7.06 30.12 4.09
CA ILE A 963 -7.73 31.39 4.25
C ILE A 963 -6.67 32.40 4.69
N GLU A 964 -6.61 33.54 3.99
CA GLU A 964 -5.91 34.70 4.52
C GLU A 964 -6.69 35.17 5.75
N VAL A 965 -6.03 35.19 6.91
CA VAL A 965 -6.52 35.56 8.25
C VAL A 965 -6.81 34.34 9.15
N ASP A 966 -6.17 34.35 10.32
CA ASP A 966 -6.26 33.39 11.43
C ASP A 966 -7.67 33.31 12.08
N LYS A 967 -8.76 33.25 11.31
CA LYS A 967 -10.10 33.09 11.87
C LYS A 967 -10.95 32.23 10.94
N LEU A 968 -11.27 31.03 11.41
CA LEU A 968 -12.47 30.36 10.94
C LEU A 968 -13.66 31.32 11.07
N THR A 969 -14.65 31.21 10.20
CA THR A 969 -15.91 31.96 10.25
C THR A 969 -17.04 30.93 10.28
N TYR A 970 -18.25 31.41 10.56
CA TYR A 970 -19.43 30.56 10.63
C TYR A 970 -19.78 29.88 9.30
N SER A 971 -19.38 30.45 8.17
CA SER A 971 -19.69 29.90 6.85
C SER A 971 -18.75 28.78 6.40
N HIS A 972 -17.56 28.68 6.99
CA HIS A 972 -16.60 27.65 6.60
C HIS A 972 -17.10 26.27 6.98
N ARG A 973 -16.77 25.30 6.13
CA ARG A 973 -16.94 23.88 6.45
C ARG A 973 -15.59 23.29 6.81
N ILE A 974 -15.59 22.39 7.78
CA ILE A 974 -14.37 21.82 8.32
C ILE A 974 -14.40 20.30 8.29
N LYS A 975 -13.23 19.68 8.17
CA LYS A 975 -13.02 18.23 8.36
C LYS A 975 -11.73 17.96 9.11
N LEU A 976 -11.56 16.76 9.63
CA LEU A 976 -10.29 16.35 10.24
C LEU A 976 -9.19 16.28 9.18
N ALA A 977 -7.99 16.71 9.56
CA ALA A 977 -6.80 16.50 8.75
C ALA A 977 -6.44 15.00 8.68
N PRO A 978 -5.73 14.56 7.62
CA PRO A 978 -5.20 13.20 7.53
C PRO A 978 -4.43 12.82 8.80
N ASP A 979 -4.48 11.53 9.17
CA ASP A 979 -3.88 10.97 10.40
C ASP A 979 -4.38 11.57 11.73
N THR A 980 -5.42 12.42 11.70
CA THR A 980 -6.08 12.95 12.89
C THR A 980 -7.34 12.17 13.19
N GLN A 981 -7.47 11.69 14.42
CA GLN A 981 -8.62 10.96 14.90
C GLN A 981 -9.13 11.58 16.19
N VAL A 982 -10.44 11.56 16.39
CA VAL A 982 -11.06 11.90 17.66
C VAL A 982 -11.46 10.59 18.34
N MET A 983 -11.04 10.39 19.57
CA MET A 983 -11.29 9.17 20.33
C MET A 983 -11.95 9.48 21.66
N TYR A 984 -12.73 8.53 22.15
CA TYR A 984 -13.33 8.58 23.48
C TYR A 984 -12.83 7.38 24.30
N GLU A 985 -12.13 7.64 25.39
CA GLU A 985 -11.54 6.59 26.22
C GLU A 985 -12.13 6.63 27.63
N SER A 986 -12.56 5.47 28.13
CA SER A 986 -13.01 5.33 29.52
C SER A 986 -11.79 5.14 30.42
N THR A 987 -11.48 6.13 31.26
CA THR A 987 -10.39 6.04 32.23
C THR A 987 -10.94 5.87 33.66
N PRO A 988 -10.14 5.38 34.63
CA PRO A 988 -10.56 5.28 36.04
C PRO A 988 -10.99 6.62 36.65
N GLU A 989 -10.52 7.73 36.07
CA GLU A 989 -10.83 9.12 36.46
C GLU A 989 -12.11 9.65 35.78
N GLY A 990 -12.77 8.83 34.96
CA GLY A 990 -13.91 9.19 34.12
C GLY A 990 -13.58 9.16 32.63
N PRO A 991 -14.59 9.29 31.76
CA PRO A 991 -14.36 9.30 30.32
C PRO A 991 -13.63 10.57 29.87
N LYS A 992 -12.65 10.43 28.96
CA LYS A 992 -11.91 11.55 28.37
C LYS A 992 -12.00 11.49 26.85
N ALA A 993 -12.41 12.59 26.24
CA ALA A 993 -12.31 12.79 24.81
C ALA A 993 -10.89 13.26 24.45
N LYS A 994 -10.34 12.70 23.38
CA LYS A 994 -8.98 12.96 22.92
C LYS A 994 -8.96 13.23 21.42
N LEU A 995 -8.11 14.17 21.02
CA LEU A 995 -7.69 14.35 19.65
C LEU A 995 -6.30 13.75 19.50
N VAL A 996 -6.13 12.81 18.58
CA VAL A 996 -4.87 12.10 18.36
C VAL A 996 -4.39 12.34 16.94
N ALA A 997 -3.18 12.90 16.80
CA ALA A 997 -2.50 13.01 15.51
C ALA A 997 -1.36 12.00 15.41
N ARG A 998 -1.56 10.97 14.59
CA ARG A 998 -0.61 9.85 14.43
C ARG A 998 0.71 10.30 13.80
N ASN A 999 0.68 11.32 12.95
CA ASN A 999 1.85 11.92 12.31
C ASN A 999 2.68 12.82 13.25
N ARG A 1000 2.24 13.06 14.50
CA ARG A 1000 2.92 13.90 15.50
C ARG A 1000 3.32 13.11 16.72
N ASN A 1001 3.98 11.97 16.52
CA ASN A 1001 4.40 11.12 17.63
C ASN A 1001 3.22 10.64 18.50
N ASN A 1002 2.06 10.38 17.87
CA ASN A 1002 0.79 10.12 18.55
C ASN A 1002 0.46 11.18 19.62
N SER A 1003 0.68 12.46 19.32
CA SER A 1003 0.34 13.54 20.25
C SER A 1003 -1.16 13.47 20.57
N GLU A 1004 -1.47 13.30 21.85
CA GLU A 1004 -2.82 13.28 22.37
C GLU A 1004 -3.14 14.62 23.01
N TYR A 1005 -4.25 15.22 22.61
CA TYR A 1005 -4.79 16.42 23.21
C TYR A 1005 -6.11 16.07 23.86
N VAL A 1006 -6.20 16.24 25.17
CA VAL A 1006 -7.48 16.13 25.87
C VAL A 1006 -8.35 17.29 25.41
N ILE A 1007 -9.51 16.97 24.88
CA ILE A 1007 -10.48 17.95 24.39
C ILE A 1007 -11.76 17.86 25.21
N THR A 1008 -12.54 18.93 25.23
CA THR A 1008 -13.86 18.93 25.86
C THR A 1008 -14.85 18.14 25.02
N SER A 1009 -15.91 17.61 25.66
CA SER A 1009 -16.94 16.81 24.98
C SER A 1009 -17.64 17.55 23.85
N TRP A 1010 -17.82 18.87 23.96
CA TRP A 1010 -18.43 19.66 22.88
C TRP A 1010 -17.51 19.82 21.67
N VAL A 1011 -16.19 19.95 21.88
CA VAL A 1011 -15.21 19.96 20.79
C VAL A 1011 -15.19 18.60 20.12
N PHE A 1012 -15.23 17.51 20.89
CA PHE A 1012 -15.35 16.15 20.36
C PHE A 1012 -16.55 16.03 19.42
N LEU A 1013 -17.74 16.48 19.86
CA LEU A 1013 -18.95 16.42 19.06
C LEU A 1013 -18.85 17.25 17.79
N ILE A 1014 -18.30 18.48 17.86
CA ILE A 1014 -18.08 19.29 16.66
C ILE A 1014 -17.14 18.57 15.68
N LEU A 1015 -16.00 18.08 16.14
CA LEU A 1015 -14.99 17.46 15.28
C LEU A 1015 -15.43 16.09 14.73
N ALA A 1016 -16.21 15.32 15.49
CA ALA A 1016 -16.76 14.03 15.06
C ALA A 1016 -17.92 14.19 14.07
N ASN A 1017 -18.60 15.34 14.06
CA ASN A 1017 -19.67 15.65 13.10
C ASN A 1017 -19.23 16.63 11.99
N ALA A 1018 -17.97 17.05 11.99
CA ALA A 1018 -17.39 17.94 11.00
C ALA A 1018 -17.26 17.22 9.65
N ASN A 1019 -17.90 17.75 8.62
CA ASN A 1019 -17.85 17.22 7.25
C ASN A 1019 -18.03 18.34 6.22
N GLU A 1020 -18.12 17.96 4.94
CA GLU A 1020 -18.20 18.90 3.81
C GLU A 1020 -19.61 19.45 3.55
N SER A 1021 -20.64 19.00 4.28
CA SER A 1021 -22.03 19.45 4.10
C SER A 1021 -22.51 20.42 5.17
N ILE A 1022 -21.94 20.37 6.38
CA ILE A 1022 -22.35 21.23 7.51
C ILE A 1022 -21.39 22.39 7.74
N THR A 1023 -21.94 23.58 7.98
CA THR A 1023 -21.15 24.77 8.29
C THR A 1023 -20.74 24.80 9.76
N LEU A 1024 -19.66 25.53 10.05
CA LEU A 1024 -19.19 25.69 11.43
C LEU A 1024 -20.23 26.41 12.30
N GLY A 1025 -21.02 27.32 11.74
CA GLY A 1025 -22.13 27.97 12.45
C GLY A 1025 -23.20 26.98 12.91
N GLU A 1026 -23.60 26.04 12.04
CA GLU A 1026 -24.56 25.00 12.39
C GLU A 1026 -24.01 24.04 13.46
N LEU A 1027 -22.74 23.63 13.34
CA LEU A 1027 -22.08 22.81 14.37
C LEU A 1027 -22.00 23.51 15.72
N LEU A 1028 -21.67 24.80 15.74
CA LEU A 1028 -21.63 25.60 16.96
C LEU A 1028 -23.03 25.75 17.56
N GLN A 1029 -24.07 25.91 16.75
CA GLN A 1029 -25.44 26.00 17.25
C GLN A 1029 -25.91 24.69 17.90
N LEU A 1030 -25.51 23.54 17.33
CA LEU A 1030 -25.92 22.21 17.80
C LEU A 1030 -25.18 21.75 19.06
N TYR A 1031 -23.87 21.98 19.12
CA TYR A 1031 -23.01 21.29 20.08
C TYR A 1031 -22.28 22.20 21.07
N ARG A 1032 -22.21 23.52 20.85
CA ARG A 1032 -21.54 24.46 21.76
C ARG A 1032 -22.36 24.61 23.07
N PRO A 1033 -21.73 24.55 24.25
CA PRO A 1033 -22.39 24.88 25.51
C PRO A 1033 -22.83 26.35 25.54
N GLN A 1034 -23.95 26.64 26.20
CA GLN A 1034 -24.44 28.03 26.33
C GLN A 1034 -23.44 28.96 27.05
N GLU A 1035 -22.58 28.40 27.91
CA GLU A 1035 -21.59 29.10 28.73
C GLU A 1035 -20.37 29.59 27.95
N ILE A 1036 -20.04 28.97 26.81
CA ILE A 1036 -18.86 29.32 26.00
C ILE A 1036 -19.34 30.15 24.84
N THR A 1037 -18.94 31.41 24.71
CA THR A 1037 -19.39 32.27 23.59
C THR A 1037 -18.97 31.70 22.23
N GLU A 1038 -19.69 32.07 21.16
CA GLU A 1038 -19.32 31.64 19.81
C GLU A 1038 -17.91 32.11 19.40
N GLU A 1039 -17.50 33.31 19.83
CA GLU A 1039 -16.16 33.84 19.57
C GLU A 1039 -15.07 33.00 20.25
N GLU A 1040 -15.29 32.59 21.50
CA GLU A 1040 -14.36 31.70 22.22
C GLU A 1040 -14.25 30.34 21.56
N ALA A 1041 -15.38 29.77 21.12
CA ALA A 1041 -15.40 28.50 20.42
C ALA A 1041 -14.66 28.57 19.08
N LEU A 1042 -14.89 29.64 18.31
CA LEU A 1042 -14.24 29.89 17.03
C LEU A 1042 -12.72 30.08 17.20
N LYS A 1043 -12.30 30.77 18.26
CA LYS A 1043 -10.88 30.94 18.61
C LYS A 1043 -10.22 29.62 18.96
N LEU A 1044 -10.90 28.74 19.70
CA LEU A 1044 -10.40 27.41 20.01
C LEU A 1044 -10.27 26.54 18.75
N LEU A 1045 -11.30 26.49 17.91
CA LEU A 1045 -11.26 25.73 16.65
C LEU A 1045 -10.23 26.27 15.66
N THR A 1046 -10.04 27.59 15.65
CA THR A 1046 -8.96 28.25 14.90
C THR A 1046 -7.58 27.79 15.39
N SER A 1047 -7.39 27.52 16.69
CA SER A 1047 -6.14 26.98 17.19
C SER A 1047 -5.87 25.56 16.64
N PHE A 1048 -6.89 24.72 16.53
CA PHE A 1048 -6.76 23.38 15.92
C PHE A 1048 -6.50 23.46 14.41
N TYR A 1049 -7.10 24.42 13.70
CA TYR A 1049 -6.80 24.70 12.28
C TYR A 1049 -5.36 25.21 12.09
N THR A 1050 -4.92 26.13 12.94
CA THR A 1050 -3.55 26.67 12.96
C THR A 1050 -2.55 25.56 13.20
N LEU A 1051 -2.89 24.65 14.12
CA LEU A 1051 -2.13 23.45 14.38
C LEU A 1051 -2.43 22.34 13.36
N ARG A 1052 -3.13 22.54 12.25
CA ARG A 1052 -3.35 21.52 11.18
C ARG A 1052 -3.96 20.19 11.67
N PHE A 1053 -4.83 20.22 12.67
CA PHE A 1053 -5.72 19.10 13.00
C PHE A 1053 -7.01 19.11 12.19
N ILE A 1054 -7.33 20.27 11.62
CA ILE A 1054 -8.57 20.53 10.90
C ILE A 1054 -8.22 21.15 9.56
N LEU A 1055 -8.95 20.78 8.52
CA LEU A 1055 -8.92 21.35 7.17
C LEU A 1055 -10.20 22.11 6.89
N ILE A 1056 -10.14 22.97 5.88
CA ILE A 1056 -11.29 23.70 5.36
C ILE A 1056 -11.72 23.06 4.04
N CYS A 1057 -13.03 22.99 3.82
CA CYS A 1057 -13.67 22.36 2.68
C CYS A 1057 -14.64 23.34 2.03
N ASP A 1058 -14.12 24.32 1.31
CA ASP A 1058 -14.96 25.28 0.60
C ASP A 1058 -15.03 24.90 -0.89
N SER A 1059 -16.26 24.67 -1.36
CA SER A 1059 -16.63 24.66 -2.78
C SER A 1059 -16.95 26.10 -3.18
N GLU A 1060 -16.00 26.81 -3.77
CA GLU A 1060 -16.38 27.81 -4.78
C GLU A 1060 -16.68 27.08 -6.08
#